data_AF-A0AB74LYY4-F1
#
_entry.id   AF-A0AB74LYY4-F1
#
_cell.length_a   1.000
_cell.length_b   1.000
_cell.length_c   1.000
_cell.angle_alpha   90.00
_cell.angle_beta   90.00
_cell.angle_gamma   90.00
#
_symmetry.space_group_name_H-M   'P 1'
#
loop_
_entity.id
_entity.type
_entity.pdbx_description
1 polymer ?
#
loop_
_entity_poly.entity_id
_entity_poly.type
_entity_poly.pdbx_seq_one_letter_code
_entity_poly.pdbx_strand_id
1 'polypeptide(L)'
;PPPTRAPPPPAGGGGEGPRMADLVVVAGGAAPDLHLLDTGKTLPLAGHTAWHSMPAIYDLIRAHRTVLVFVNTRLQAEYTFQELWRLNDDVLPIALHHGSLDATQRRRVEAAMAAGSLRAIVCTATLDLGIDWGDVDLVVNVGAPKGASRIMQRIGRANHRMDEPSKAYLVPGNRFEILECQAALDAVEEAAQDTPDARLGAPDVLAQHVLGMACADAFDPVALYDEVISAAPYATLSWEDFEAVVDYVATGGYALRAYERFAKILRGPDGLWRVRDARVAQQYRMNIGTIVEAAKVKVRLARAMRGKPNTVLPKTGRVLGEIEEDFADTLTPGDTFLFAGEVLRFEGLAEDEAMATRAGPGTDPAIPSYAGSKFPLSTYLAARVRAIIADPFEWDRLPRQVADYLLLQRSRSLLPGERDLLVETFPRAGRHYLTAFPFEGRLAHQTLGMLLTRRLERAGLRPLGFAANDYGIAIFMTRDLSERIARDPAFLEDLFAQDMLGDDLDAWLDESSMMKRTFRQCAVIAGLIERRHPGMKKTGRQVTISTDLIYDVLRKHQPDHLLMRAARQDAATGLLDVRRLGMMLERIQGRITHKALDRVSPLSVSVMLEIGRERVYGEGADEILAEAEAQLLEEALG
;
A
#
# COMPACT_ATOMS: atom_id res chain seq x y z
N PRO A 1 12.15 -23.92 44.18
CA PRO A 1 13.16 -23.36 43.25
C PRO A 1 13.91 -24.48 42.52
N PRO A 2 13.54 -24.79 41.26
CA PRO A 2 14.37 -25.64 40.41
C PRO A 2 15.55 -24.82 39.85
N PRO A 3 16.66 -25.46 39.47
CA PRO A 3 17.88 -24.75 39.12
C PRO A 3 17.76 -24.10 37.73
N THR A 4 18.13 -22.82 37.67
CA THR A 4 18.41 -22.08 36.45
C THR A 4 19.57 -22.76 35.72
N ARG A 5 19.28 -23.45 34.61
CA ARG A 5 20.32 -23.88 33.67
C ARG A 5 20.77 -22.66 32.88
N ALA A 6 22.03 -22.26 33.06
CA ALA A 6 22.70 -21.33 32.16
C ALA A 6 22.71 -21.92 30.73
N PRO A 7 22.63 -21.09 29.69
CA PRO A 7 22.73 -21.54 28.31
C PRO A 7 24.05 -22.28 28.09
N PRO A 8 24.08 -23.32 27.23
CA PRO A 8 25.32 -24.05 26.96
C PRO A 8 26.37 -23.08 26.39
N PRO A 9 27.66 -23.23 26.75
CA PRO A 9 28.70 -22.47 26.09
C PRO A 9 28.71 -22.83 24.60
N PRO A 10 29.01 -21.87 23.70
CA PRO A 10 29.10 -22.14 22.28
C PRO A 10 30.11 -23.27 22.07
N ALA A 11 29.71 -24.29 21.30
CA ALA A 11 30.55 -25.43 21.02
C ALA A 11 31.88 -24.94 20.43
N GLY A 12 32.98 -25.23 21.15
CA GLY A 12 34.33 -24.98 20.68
C GLY A 12 34.63 -25.87 19.47
N GLY A 13 34.54 -25.27 18.29
CA GLY A 13 35.07 -25.77 17.02
C GLY A 13 35.65 -24.58 16.26
N GLY A 14 36.85 -24.75 15.68
CA GLY A 14 37.64 -23.69 15.05
C GLY A 14 36.85 -22.82 14.08
N GLY A 15 37.21 -21.54 14.05
CA GLY A 15 36.47 -20.49 13.36
C GLY A 15 36.23 -20.76 11.88
N GLU A 16 34.99 -21.07 11.55
CA GLU A 16 34.33 -20.61 10.34
C GLU A 16 33.09 -19.88 10.84
N GLY A 17 32.93 -18.60 10.47
CA GLY A 17 31.66 -17.89 10.71
C GLY A 17 30.48 -18.66 10.08
N PRO A 18 29.23 -18.22 10.32
CA PRO A 18 28.08 -18.84 9.67
C PRO A 18 28.38 -19.01 8.17
N ARG A 19 28.20 -20.22 7.63
CA ARG A 19 28.40 -20.52 6.20
C ARG A 19 27.36 -19.74 5.39
N MET A 20 27.64 -18.47 5.16
CA MET A 20 26.90 -17.62 4.27
C MET A 20 27.15 -18.12 2.84
N ALA A 21 26.20 -17.86 1.93
CA ALA A 21 26.45 -18.08 0.52
C ALA A 21 27.65 -17.23 0.04
N ASP A 22 28.42 -17.74 -0.91
CA ASP A 22 29.50 -16.99 -1.54
C ASP A 22 28.92 -15.75 -2.25
N LEU A 23 29.42 -14.56 -1.90
CA LEU A 23 29.03 -13.32 -2.57
C LEU A 23 29.91 -13.12 -3.81
N VAL A 24 29.32 -13.28 -4.99
CA VAL A 24 29.98 -12.93 -6.25
C VAL A 24 29.66 -11.49 -6.60
N VAL A 25 30.64 -10.59 -6.45
CA VAL A 25 30.53 -9.19 -6.89
C VAL A 25 31.12 -9.08 -8.29
N VAL A 26 30.28 -8.69 -9.25
CA VAL A 26 30.71 -8.46 -10.63
C VAL A 26 30.97 -6.95 -10.82
N ALA A 27 32.11 -6.60 -11.41
CA ALA A 27 32.47 -5.22 -11.74
C ALA A 27 32.19 -4.92 -13.23
N GLY A 28 31.74 -3.70 -13.52
CA GLY A 28 31.39 -3.25 -14.88
C GLY A 28 29.88 -3.02 -15.05
N GLY A 29 29.44 -2.87 -16.29
CA GLY A 29 28.07 -2.47 -16.65
C GLY A 29 28.05 -1.12 -17.35
N ALA A 30 27.26 -1.00 -18.42
CA ALA A 30 26.97 0.31 -19.01
C ALA A 30 26.16 1.17 -18.03
N ALA A 31 26.53 2.46 -17.88
CA ALA A 31 25.77 3.39 -17.06
C ALA A 31 24.36 3.57 -17.66
N PRO A 32 23.30 3.60 -16.82
CA PRO A 32 21.94 3.72 -17.33
C PRO A 32 21.71 5.11 -17.96
N ASP A 33 20.88 5.15 -19.01
CA ASP A 33 20.53 6.36 -19.75
C ASP A 33 19.11 6.78 -19.37
N LEU A 34 19.02 7.68 -18.38
CA LEU A 34 17.79 7.99 -17.66
C LEU A 34 17.43 9.46 -17.79
N HIS A 35 16.15 9.72 -18.05
CA HIS A 35 15.66 11.08 -18.25
C HIS A 35 14.33 11.31 -17.53
N LEU A 36 14.13 12.54 -17.08
CA LEU A 36 12.79 13.05 -16.78
C LEU A 36 12.13 13.48 -18.10
N LEU A 37 10.90 13.04 -18.36
CA LEU A 37 10.18 13.43 -19.57
C LEU A 37 9.71 14.88 -19.47
N ASP A 38 10.36 15.78 -20.21
CA ASP A 38 9.91 17.15 -20.39
C ASP A 38 8.97 17.26 -21.61
N THR A 39 7.77 17.77 -21.37
CA THR A 39 6.75 17.98 -22.42
C THR A 39 6.60 19.45 -22.81
N GLY A 40 7.35 20.36 -22.18
CA GLY A 40 7.19 21.81 -22.31
C GLY A 40 5.87 22.35 -21.73
N LYS A 41 5.02 21.48 -21.16
CA LYS A 41 3.75 21.86 -20.52
C LYS A 41 3.94 22.01 -19.02
N THR A 42 3.20 22.95 -18.44
CA THR A 42 3.07 23.07 -17.00
C THR A 42 2.22 21.92 -16.47
N LEU A 43 2.77 21.14 -15.54
CA LEU A 43 2.05 20.05 -14.89
C LEU A 43 1.06 20.60 -13.85
N PRO A 44 -0.01 19.87 -13.53
CA PRO A 44 -0.88 20.20 -12.40
C PRO A 44 -0.15 19.98 -11.07
N LEU A 45 -0.64 20.57 -10.00
CA LEU A 45 -0.13 20.37 -8.63
C LEU A 45 -0.60 19.06 -8.01
N ALA A 46 -1.72 18.51 -8.50
CA ALA A 46 -2.26 17.23 -8.07
C ALA A 46 -2.71 16.39 -9.27
N GLY A 47 -2.97 15.11 -9.05
CA GLY A 47 -3.33 14.17 -10.11
C GLY A 47 -2.30 13.07 -10.30
N HIS A 48 -2.72 11.93 -10.85
CA HIS A 48 -1.90 10.70 -10.90
C HIS A 48 -1.92 10.04 -12.29
N THR A 49 -2.70 10.56 -13.23
CA THR A 49 -2.92 9.96 -14.56
C THR A 49 -1.79 10.28 -15.54
N ALA A 50 -1.10 11.40 -15.35
CA ALA A 50 -0.13 11.96 -16.28
C ALA A 50 -0.69 12.22 -17.69
N TRP A 51 -1.99 12.52 -17.79
CA TRP A 51 -2.71 12.65 -19.07
C TRP A 51 -2.04 13.62 -20.06
N HIS A 52 -1.47 14.73 -19.57
CA HIS A 52 -0.80 15.74 -20.38
C HIS A 52 0.39 15.19 -21.20
N SER A 53 0.99 14.10 -20.71
CA SER A 53 2.20 13.47 -21.25
C SER A 53 1.89 12.31 -22.18
N MET A 54 0.63 11.89 -22.33
CA MET A 54 0.26 10.75 -23.18
C MET A 54 0.72 10.90 -24.65
N PRO A 55 0.62 12.08 -25.29
CA PRO A 55 1.18 12.27 -26.64
C PRO A 55 2.69 12.04 -26.69
N ALA A 56 3.44 12.53 -25.70
CA ALA A 56 4.89 12.35 -25.64
C ALA A 56 5.28 10.88 -25.35
N ILE A 57 4.50 10.17 -24.52
CA ILE A 57 4.67 8.73 -24.31
C ILE A 57 4.42 7.97 -25.63
N TYR A 58 3.38 8.34 -26.38
CA TYR A 58 3.10 7.75 -27.68
C TYR A 58 4.24 8.01 -28.68
N ASP A 59 4.83 9.21 -28.68
CA ASP A 59 6.01 9.53 -29.50
C ASP A 59 7.22 8.66 -29.15
N LEU A 60 7.46 8.39 -27.86
CA LEU A 60 8.49 7.45 -27.44
C LEU A 60 8.22 6.03 -27.96
N ILE A 61 6.96 5.56 -27.93
CA ILE A 61 6.56 4.26 -28.50
C ILE A 61 6.77 4.21 -30.02
N ARG A 62 6.58 5.31 -30.72
CA ARG A 62 6.87 5.40 -32.17
C ARG A 62 8.37 5.31 -32.46
N ALA A 63 9.18 5.94 -31.63
CA ALA A 63 10.63 6.02 -31.83
C ALA A 63 11.40 4.73 -31.46
N HIS A 64 10.81 3.81 -30.70
CA HIS A 64 11.50 2.65 -30.11
C HIS A 64 10.89 1.31 -30.54
N ARG A 65 11.65 0.23 -30.59
CA ARG A 65 11.22 -1.09 -31.07
C ARG A 65 10.10 -1.69 -30.22
N THR A 66 10.31 -1.77 -28.91
CA THR A 66 9.42 -2.38 -27.92
C THR A 66 9.55 -1.66 -26.57
N VAL A 67 8.49 -0.97 -26.16
CA VAL A 67 8.48 -0.15 -24.94
C VAL A 67 7.67 -0.81 -23.82
N LEU A 68 8.24 -0.85 -22.61
CA LEU A 68 7.48 -1.16 -21.40
C LEU A 68 7.01 0.12 -20.73
N VAL A 69 5.68 0.32 -20.67
CA VAL A 69 5.07 1.46 -20.00
C VAL A 69 4.60 1.02 -18.61
N PHE A 70 5.45 1.19 -17.61
CA PHE A 70 5.13 0.87 -16.22
C PHE A 70 4.23 1.93 -15.60
N VAL A 71 3.25 1.46 -14.84
CA VAL A 71 2.33 2.28 -14.04
C VAL A 71 2.25 1.74 -12.61
N ASN A 72 1.82 2.58 -11.67
CA ASN A 72 1.76 2.22 -10.26
C ASN A 72 0.46 1.50 -9.87
N THR A 73 -0.65 1.84 -10.53
CA THR A 73 -1.98 1.31 -10.20
C THR A 73 -2.63 0.63 -11.40
N ARG A 74 -3.57 -0.29 -11.14
CA ARG A 74 -4.37 -0.93 -12.19
C ARG A 74 -5.24 0.09 -12.93
N LEU A 75 -5.79 1.07 -12.22
CA LEU A 75 -6.53 2.17 -12.82
C LEU A 75 -5.67 2.95 -13.80
N GLN A 76 -4.45 3.32 -13.39
CA GLN A 76 -3.54 4.06 -14.25
C GLN A 76 -3.13 3.23 -15.47
N ALA A 77 -3.06 1.90 -15.35
CA ALA A 77 -2.79 0.99 -16.46
C ALA A 77 -3.92 1.06 -17.51
N GLU A 78 -5.16 0.90 -17.06
CA GLU A 78 -6.34 0.94 -17.92
C GLU A 78 -6.48 2.33 -18.57
N TYR A 79 -6.33 3.41 -17.79
CA TYR A 79 -6.38 4.78 -18.30
C TYR A 79 -5.30 5.03 -19.36
N THR A 80 -4.04 4.72 -19.04
CA THR A 80 -2.90 4.90 -19.97
C THR A 80 -3.12 4.10 -21.24
N PHE A 81 -3.62 2.86 -21.14
CA PHE A 81 -3.92 2.03 -22.30
C PHE A 81 -5.03 2.63 -23.18
N GLN A 82 -6.11 3.14 -22.58
CA GLN A 82 -7.20 3.78 -23.33
C GLN A 82 -6.75 5.06 -24.04
N GLU A 83 -5.98 5.92 -23.37
CA GLU A 83 -5.46 7.15 -23.98
C GLU A 83 -4.46 6.86 -25.11
N LEU A 84 -3.54 5.91 -24.90
CA LEU A 84 -2.64 5.47 -25.96
C LEU A 84 -3.43 4.87 -27.13
N TRP A 85 -4.48 4.08 -26.87
CA TRP A 85 -5.34 3.52 -27.90
C TRP A 85 -6.06 4.61 -28.70
N ARG A 86 -6.53 5.67 -28.04
CA ARG A 86 -7.18 6.82 -28.68
C ARG A 86 -6.21 7.60 -29.57
N LEU A 87 -4.95 7.70 -29.17
CA LEU A 87 -3.89 8.38 -29.94
C LEU A 87 -3.30 7.50 -31.07
N ASN A 88 -3.62 6.20 -31.10
CA ASN A 88 -2.97 5.19 -31.94
C ASN A 88 -3.41 5.21 -33.40
N ASP A 89 -3.25 6.34 -34.09
CA ASP A 89 -3.55 6.48 -35.52
C ASP A 89 -2.69 5.54 -36.39
N ASP A 90 -1.49 5.18 -35.92
CA ASP A 90 -0.54 4.30 -36.61
C ASP A 90 -0.85 2.80 -36.42
N VAL A 91 -1.89 2.47 -35.65
CA VAL A 91 -2.34 1.09 -35.38
C VAL A 91 -1.21 0.20 -34.82
N LEU A 92 -0.37 0.77 -33.95
CA LEU A 92 0.70 0.05 -33.28
C LEU A 92 0.13 -1.06 -32.39
N PRO A 93 0.72 -2.26 -32.37
CA PRO A 93 0.30 -3.33 -31.46
C PRO A 93 0.72 -3.00 -30.02
N ILE A 94 -0.22 -2.39 -29.28
CA ILE A 94 -0.09 -2.06 -27.85
C ILE A 94 -0.92 -3.04 -27.04
N ALA A 95 -0.37 -3.58 -25.96
CA ALA A 95 -1.06 -4.51 -25.06
C ALA A 95 -1.14 -3.98 -23.62
N LEU A 96 -2.10 -4.50 -22.85
CA LEU A 96 -2.26 -4.25 -21.42
C LEU A 96 -1.90 -5.50 -20.62
N HIS A 97 -1.17 -5.35 -19.51
CA HIS A 97 -0.76 -6.46 -18.65
C HIS A 97 -0.83 -6.11 -17.15
N HIS A 98 -1.81 -6.66 -16.43
CA HIS A 98 -1.86 -6.57 -14.97
C HIS A 98 -2.58 -7.77 -14.33
N GLY A 99 -2.40 -7.96 -13.02
CA GLY A 99 -2.88 -9.15 -12.30
C GLY A 99 -4.40 -9.39 -12.28
N SER A 100 -5.22 -8.38 -12.60
CA SER A 100 -6.68 -8.56 -12.73
C SER A 100 -7.14 -9.13 -14.07
N LEU A 101 -6.25 -9.24 -15.08
CA LEU A 101 -6.61 -9.84 -16.37
C LEU A 101 -6.69 -11.37 -16.25
N ASP A 102 -7.58 -11.96 -17.06
CA ASP A 102 -7.72 -13.40 -17.16
C ASP A 102 -6.38 -14.06 -17.52
N ALA A 103 -6.13 -15.26 -16.96
CA ALA A 103 -4.88 -15.98 -17.17
C ALA A 103 -4.63 -16.30 -18.65
N THR A 104 -5.67 -16.54 -19.44
CA THR A 104 -5.55 -16.77 -20.89
C THR A 104 -5.12 -15.50 -21.61
N GLN A 105 -5.67 -14.35 -21.21
CA GLN A 105 -5.29 -13.05 -21.79
C GLN A 105 -3.83 -12.71 -21.45
N ARG A 106 -3.42 -12.89 -20.20
CA ARG A 106 -2.01 -12.66 -19.79
C ARG A 106 -1.03 -13.52 -20.58
N ARG A 107 -1.28 -14.84 -20.68
CA ARG A 107 -0.45 -15.75 -21.47
C ARG A 107 -0.37 -15.38 -22.96
N ARG A 108 -1.43 -14.82 -23.53
CA ARG A 108 -1.42 -14.34 -24.92
C ARG A 108 -0.51 -13.12 -25.08
N VAL A 109 -0.57 -12.17 -24.14
CA VAL A 109 0.31 -10.99 -24.13
C VAL A 109 1.76 -11.41 -23.91
N GLU A 110 2.03 -12.29 -22.94
CA GLU A 110 3.36 -12.86 -22.67
C GLU A 110 3.93 -13.57 -23.91
N ALA A 111 3.13 -14.37 -24.62
CA ALA A 111 3.56 -15.04 -25.85
C ALA A 111 3.84 -14.06 -27.01
N ALA A 112 2.99 -13.03 -27.18
CA ALA A 112 3.19 -11.98 -28.19
C ALA A 112 4.42 -11.12 -27.89
N MET A 113 4.68 -10.86 -26.61
CA MET A 113 5.88 -10.16 -26.14
C MET A 113 7.14 -10.99 -26.45
N ALA A 114 7.15 -12.28 -26.07
CA ALA A 114 8.27 -13.18 -26.37
C ALA A 114 8.52 -13.35 -27.88
N ALA A 115 7.48 -13.22 -28.71
CA ALA A 115 7.59 -13.25 -30.17
C ALA A 115 8.09 -11.93 -30.78
N GLY A 116 8.25 -10.86 -29.99
CA GLY A 116 8.65 -9.54 -30.47
C GLY A 116 7.60 -8.86 -31.36
N SER A 117 6.33 -9.23 -31.24
CA SER A 117 5.25 -8.72 -32.09
C SER A 117 4.53 -7.49 -31.50
N LEU A 118 4.95 -7.01 -30.33
CA LEU A 118 4.35 -5.88 -29.63
C LEU A 118 5.27 -4.66 -29.69
N ARG A 119 4.65 -3.49 -29.89
CA ARG A 119 5.32 -2.18 -29.87
C ARG A 119 5.37 -1.58 -28.47
N ALA A 120 4.32 -1.80 -27.68
CA ALA A 120 4.33 -1.41 -26.29
C ALA A 120 3.48 -2.32 -25.43
N ILE A 121 3.83 -2.40 -24.14
CA ILE A 121 3.05 -3.08 -23.12
C ILE A 121 2.86 -2.12 -21.95
N VAL A 122 1.61 -1.77 -21.67
CA VAL A 122 1.24 -1.02 -20.45
C VAL A 122 1.08 -2.02 -19.32
N CYS A 123 1.90 -1.89 -18.27
CA CYS A 123 1.96 -2.90 -17.21
C CYS A 123 2.11 -2.35 -15.79
N THR A 124 1.59 -3.10 -14.82
CA THR A 124 1.91 -2.89 -13.41
C THR A 124 3.14 -3.72 -13.01
N ALA A 125 3.38 -3.88 -11.70
CA ALA A 125 4.46 -4.69 -11.14
C ALA A 125 4.48 -6.18 -11.57
N THR A 126 3.49 -6.64 -12.34
CA THR A 126 3.48 -7.99 -12.91
C THR A 126 4.68 -8.30 -13.82
N LEU A 127 5.32 -7.28 -14.38
CA LEU A 127 6.50 -7.43 -15.22
C LEU A 127 7.77 -6.83 -14.57
N ASP A 128 7.70 -6.42 -13.28
CA ASP A 128 8.84 -5.82 -12.56
C ASP A 128 9.97 -6.86 -12.31
N LEU A 129 9.62 -8.15 -12.12
CA LEU A 129 10.53 -9.18 -11.60
C LEU A 129 10.62 -10.43 -12.49
N GLY A 130 11.84 -10.92 -12.67
CA GLY A 130 12.14 -12.36 -12.74
C GLY A 130 12.16 -13.05 -14.10
N ILE A 131 11.93 -12.34 -15.23
CA ILE A 131 11.99 -12.96 -16.56
C ILE A 131 12.63 -11.97 -17.54
N ASP A 132 13.56 -12.46 -18.36
CA ASP A 132 14.05 -11.75 -19.54
C ASP A 132 12.97 -11.83 -20.63
N TRP A 133 12.30 -10.70 -20.88
CA TRP A 133 11.12 -10.66 -21.74
C TRP A 133 11.44 -10.35 -23.21
N GLY A 134 12.71 -10.41 -23.60
CA GLY A 134 13.19 -10.17 -24.97
C GLY A 134 13.79 -8.79 -25.18
N ASP A 135 13.91 -8.37 -26.44
CA ASP A 135 14.54 -7.11 -26.88
C ASP A 135 13.67 -5.87 -26.57
N VAL A 136 13.42 -5.59 -25.28
CA VAL A 136 12.85 -4.32 -24.82
C VAL A 136 13.94 -3.25 -24.88
N ASP A 137 13.71 -2.17 -25.61
CA ASP A 137 14.71 -1.11 -25.82
C ASP A 137 14.47 0.16 -25.00
N LEU A 138 13.26 0.33 -24.45
CA LEU A 138 12.92 1.45 -23.59
C LEU A 138 11.93 1.08 -22.48
N VAL A 139 12.16 1.64 -21.29
CA VAL A 139 11.19 1.67 -20.19
C VAL A 139 10.64 3.08 -20.03
N VAL A 140 9.32 3.22 -19.91
CA VAL A 140 8.64 4.46 -19.55
C VAL A 140 7.93 4.22 -18.22
N ASN A 141 8.27 4.97 -17.18
CA ASN A 141 7.65 4.82 -15.87
C ASN A 141 6.71 6.01 -15.60
N VAL A 142 5.41 5.76 -15.69
CA VAL A 142 4.36 6.76 -15.49
C VAL A 142 4.01 6.90 -14.00
N GLY A 143 4.09 8.13 -13.53
CA GLY A 143 4.05 8.50 -12.12
C GLY A 143 5.39 8.32 -11.41
N ALA A 144 5.53 8.88 -10.21
CA ALA A 144 6.73 8.68 -9.40
C ALA A 144 6.92 7.19 -9.01
N PRO A 145 8.15 6.64 -9.03
CA PRO A 145 8.40 5.20 -8.83
C PRO A 145 8.16 4.68 -7.40
N LYS A 146 8.03 5.59 -6.42
CA LYS A 146 7.81 5.33 -4.98
C LYS A 146 8.91 4.51 -4.27
N GLY A 147 9.95 4.04 -4.97
CA GLY A 147 11.13 3.41 -4.36
C GLY A 147 12.31 3.22 -5.33
N ALA A 148 13.53 3.36 -4.83
CA ALA A 148 14.79 3.26 -5.58
C ALA A 148 15.02 1.84 -6.14
N SER A 149 14.92 0.81 -5.30
CA SER A 149 15.08 -0.58 -5.74
C SER A 149 14.06 -0.98 -6.81
N ARG A 150 12.82 -0.47 -6.70
CA ARG A 150 11.78 -0.75 -7.70
C ARG A 150 12.13 -0.12 -9.05
N ILE A 151 12.56 1.14 -9.07
CA ILE A 151 12.87 1.79 -10.35
C ILE A 151 14.10 1.14 -10.99
N MET A 152 15.11 0.73 -10.21
CA MET A 152 16.24 -0.05 -10.72
C MET A 152 15.78 -1.37 -11.37
N GLN A 153 14.87 -2.11 -10.73
CA GLN A 153 14.31 -3.35 -11.27
C GLN A 153 13.52 -3.12 -12.57
N ARG A 154 12.75 -2.02 -12.64
CA ARG A 154 11.99 -1.64 -13.85
C ARG A 154 12.90 -1.24 -14.99
N ILE A 155 13.84 -0.31 -14.74
CA ILE A 155 14.80 0.19 -15.72
C ILE A 155 15.61 -0.96 -16.29
N GLY A 156 16.06 -1.89 -15.43
CA GLY A 156 16.80 -3.06 -15.84
C GLY A 156 16.08 -3.98 -16.84
N ARG A 157 14.79 -3.75 -17.14
CA ARG A 157 14.06 -4.45 -18.20
C ARG A 157 14.41 -3.95 -19.61
N ALA A 158 14.86 -2.70 -19.76
CA ALA A 158 15.33 -2.17 -21.02
C ALA A 158 16.80 -2.55 -21.24
N ASN A 159 17.13 -3.02 -22.44
CA ASN A 159 18.46 -3.47 -22.85
C ASN A 159 19.10 -4.35 -21.76
N HIS A 160 18.47 -5.49 -21.45
CA HIS A 160 18.87 -6.39 -20.35
C HIS A 160 20.19 -7.15 -20.67
N ARG A 161 21.26 -6.40 -20.94
CA ARG A 161 22.61 -6.84 -21.29
C ARG A 161 23.62 -6.03 -20.47
N MET A 162 24.79 -6.60 -20.25
CA MET A 162 25.81 -5.99 -19.39
C MET A 162 26.46 -4.76 -20.04
N ASP A 163 26.60 -4.78 -21.36
CA ASP A 163 27.34 -3.84 -22.18
C ASP A 163 26.46 -2.77 -22.85
N GLU A 164 25.14 -2.85 -22.69
CA GLU A 164 24.19 -1.87 -23.21
C GLU A 164 23.53 -1.10 -22.07
N PRO A 165 23.39 0.24 -22.19
CA PRO A 165 22.75 1.03 -21.15
C PRO A 165 21.25 0.74 -21.13
N SER A 166 20.70 0.46 -19.96
CA SER A 166 19.25 0.48 -19.76
C SER A 166 18.73 1.90 -19.97
N LYS A 167 17.73 2.05 -20.85
CA LYS A 167 17.13 3.34 -21.19
C LYS A 167 15.79 3.52 -20.51
N ALA A 168 15.55 4.67 -19.89
CA ALA A 168 14.23 4.97 -19.36
C ALA A 168 13.84 6.45 -19.29
N TYR A 169 12.54 6.70 -19.38
CA TYR A 169 11.93 7.99 -19.06
C TYR A 169 11.04 7.87 -17.82
N LEU A 170 11.22 8.77 -16.85
CA LEU A 170 10.28 8.98 -15.75
C LEU A 170 9.27 10.05 -16.16
N VAL A 171 7.97 9.75 -16.03
CA VAL A 171 6.89 10.64 -16.44
C VAL A 171 6.08 11.07 -15.22
N PRO A 172 6.37 12.24 -14.61
CA PRO A 172 5.64 12.72 -13.44
C PRO A 172 4.18 13.05 -13.81
N GLY A 173 3.25 12.70 -12.93
CA GLY A 173 1.83 13.01 -13.08
C GLY A 173 1.43 14.41 -12.60
N ASN A 174 2.24 15.01 -11.73
CA ASN A 174 2.05 16.35 -11.16
C ASN A 174 3.40 16.98 -10.80
N ARG A 175 3.42 18.27 -10.43
CA ARG A 175 4.67 19.00 -10.12
C ARG A 175 5.43 18.44 -8.93
N PHE A 176 4.76 17.94 -7.90
CA PHE A 176 5.47 17.36 -6.76
C PHE A 176 6.14 16.03 -7.11
N GLU A 177 5.54 15.25 -8.02
CA GLU A 177 6.16 14.01 -8.49
C GLU A 177 7.46 14.25 -9.26
N ILE A 178 7.72 15.47 -9.76
CA ILE A 178 9.05 15.83 -10.29
C ILE A 178 10.12 15.70 -9.21
N LEU A 179 9.86 16.13 -7.98
CA LEU A 179 10.80 16.00 -6.85
C LEU A 179 11.09 14.53 -6.55
N GLU A 180 10.04 13.70 -6.55
CA GLU A 180 10.19 12.25 -6.35
C GLU A 180 10.96 11.59 -7.51
N CYS A 181 10.69 11.99 -8.76
CA CYS A 181 11.40 11.46 -9.92
C CYS A 181 12.87 11.87 -9.90
N GLN A 182 13.19 13.13 -9.57
CA GLN A 182 14.57 13.58 -9.43
C GLN A 182 15.30 12.82 -8.33
N ALA A 183 14.67 12.69 -7.15
CA ALA A 183 15.23 11.89 -6.05
C ALA A 183 15.47 10.43 -6.45
N ALA A 184 14.62 9.86 -7.31
CA ALA A 184 14.79 8.50 -7.82
C ALA A 184 15.93 8.40 -8.85
N LEU A 185 16.11 9.40 -9.72
CA LEU A 185 17.24 9.46 -10.65
C LEU A 185 18.57 9.52 -9.89
N ASP A 186 18.67 10.42 -8.91
CA ASP A 186 19.86 10.54 -8.05
C ASP A 186 20.15 9.21 -7.32
N ALA A 187 19.10 8.54 -6.82
CA ALA A 187 19.25 7.25 -6.14
C ALA A 187 19.79 6.16 -7.08
N VAL A 188 19.38 6.15 -8.36
CA VAL A 188 19.91 5.19 -9.34
C VAL A 188 21.35 5.51 -9.71
N GLU A 189 21.70 6.78 -9.88
CA GLU A 189 23.08 7.21 -10.16
C GLU A 189 24.05 6.80 -9.03
N GLU A 190 23.61 6.91 -7.78
CA GLU A 190 24.36 6.47 -6.61
C GLU A 190 24.30 4.95 -6.35
N ALA A 191 23.61 4.18 -7.21
CA ALA A 191 23.32 2.76 -7.03
C ALA A 191 22.69 2.43 -5.65
N ALA A 192 21.92 3.37 -5.11
CA ALA A 192 21.27 3.22 -3.82
C ALA A 192 20.07 2.28 -3.89
N GLN A 193 19.94 1.43 -2.87
CA GLN A 193 18.86 0.45 -2.78
C GLN A 193 18.02 0.68 -1.53
N ASP A 194 16.70 0.71 -1.74
CA ASP A 194 15.73 0.60 -0.67
C ASP A 194 15.72 -0.85 -0.20
N THR A 195 16.19 -1.09 1.03
CA THR A 195 16.07 -2.39 1.67
C THR A 195 14.73 -2.43 2.41
N PRO A 196 13.80 -3.35 2.06
CA PRO A 196 12.58 -3.51 2.83
C PRO A 196 12.92 -3.88 4.28
N ASP A 197 12.07 -3.45 5.20
CA ASP A 197 12.21 -3.88 6.58
C ASP A 197 12.13 -5.40 6.69
N ALA A 198 13.03 -5.97 7.49
CA ALA A 198 12.98 -7.38 7.81
C ALA A 198 11.65 -7.68 8.52
N ARG A 199 10.91 -8.66 8.00
CA ARG A 199 9.78 -9.23 8.75
C ARG A 199 10.35 -10.08 9.87
N LEU A 200 10.19 -9.62 11.11
CA LEU A 200 10.57 -10.33 12.32
C LEU A 200 9.35 -11.03 12.90
N GLY A 201 9.49 -12.27 13.37
CA GLY A 201 8.37 -13.07 13.87
C GLY A 201 7.46 -13.58 12.75
N ALA A 202 6.16 -13.28 12.84
CA ALA A 202 5.05 -13.95 12.14
C ALA A 202 4.67 -15.32 12.77
N PRO A 203 4.05 -15.29 13.98
CA PRO A 203 3.65 -16.51 14.70
C PRO A 203 2.54 -17.30 13.99
N ASP A 204 1.74 -16.66 13.15
CA ASP A 204 0.74 -17.29 12.30
C ASP A 204 1.38 -18.17 11.21
N VAL A 205 2.44 -17.66 10.56
CA VAL A 205 3.25 -18.43 9.60
C VAL A 205 3.99 -19.56 10.32
N LEU A 206 4.56 -19.31 11.49
CA LEU A 206 5.22 -20.33 12.28
C LEU A 206 4.25 -21.44 12.71
N ALA A 207 3.02 -21.09 13.11
CA ALA A 207 1.98 -22.08 13.41
C ALA A 207 1.63 -22.95 12.20
N GLN A 208 1.57 -22.37 11.00
CA GLN A 208 1.41 -23.12 9.76
C GLN A 208 2.59 -24.06 9.50
N HIS A 209 3.83 -23.61 9.77
CA HIS A 209 5.03 -24.41 9.60
C HIS A 209 5.09 -25.58 10.59
N VAL A 210 4.83 -25.35 11.89
CA VAL A 210 4.76 -26.39 12.93
C VAL A 210 3.75 -27.48 12.56
N LEU A 211 2.56 -27.09 12.09
CA LEU A 211 1.57 -28.06 11.61
C LEU A 211 2.09 -28.83 10.38
N GLY A 212 2.80 -28.16 9.48
CA GLY A 212 3.43 -28.78 8.33
C GLY A 212 4.45 -29.84 8.69
N MET A 213 5.30 -29.56 9.68
CA MET A 213 6.27 -30.53 10.20
C MET A 213 5.56 -31.76 10.75
N ALA A 214 4.51 -31.57 11.55
CA ALA A 214 3.69 -32.66 12.07
C ALA A 214 2.99 -33.50 11.00
N CYS A 215 2.66 -32.89 9.85
CA CYS A 215 2.06 -33.57 8.70
C CYS A 215 3.10 -34.37 7.89
N ALA A 216 4.37 -33.98 7.94
CA ALA A 216 5.47 -34.68 7.29
C ALA A 216 5.91 -35.91 8.11
N ASP A 217 6.19 -35.73 9.41
CA ASP A 217 6.48 -36.81 10.36
C ASP A 217 6.30 -36.32 11.82
N ALA A 218 6.48 -37.21 12.80
CA ALA A 218 6.58 -36.84 14.20
C ALA A 218 7.79 -35.94 14.44
N PHE A 219 7.65 -34.87 15.23
CA PHE A 219 8.74 -33.95 15.53
C PHE A 219 9.02 -33.84 17.04
N ASP A 220 10.30 -33.64 17.37
CA ASP A 220 10.73 -33.23 18.70
C ASP A 220 10.71 -31.69 18.80
N PRO A 221 10.09 -31.11 19.84
CA PRO A 221 9.93 -29.67 19.93
C PRO A 221 11.27 -28.92 20.12
N VAL A 222 12.27 -29.55 20.76
CA VAL A 222 13.58 -28.90 20.97
C VAL A 222 14.34 -28.85 19.64
N ALA A 223 14.39 -29.97 18.92
CA ALA A 223 15.04 -30.02 17.61
C ALA A 223 14.40 -29.06 16.60
N LEU A 224 13.07 -28.98 16.58
CA LEU A 224 12.36 -28.04 15.70
C LEU A 224 12.63 -26.58 16.08
N TYR A 225 12.71 -26.26 17.38
CA TYR A 225 13.07 -24.91 17.81
C TYR A 225 14.47 -24.50 17.35
N ASP A 226 15.47 -25.38 17.52
CA ASP A 226 16.85 -25.12 17.10
C ASP A 226 16.94 -24.87 15.58
N GLU A 227 16.15 -25.58 14.78
CA GLU A 227 16.02 -25.31 13.34
C GLU A 227 15.35 -23.97 13.06
N VAL A 228 14.22 -23.68 13.72
CA VAL A 228 13.43 -22.45 13.52
C VAL A 228 14.26 -21.19 13.79
N ILE A 229 15.03 -21.15 14.89
CA ILE A 229 15.85 -19.99 15.25
C ILE A 229 17.05 -19.77 14.32
N SER A 230 17.37 -20.74 13.44
CA SER A 230 18.36 -20.53 12.39
C SER A 230 17.83 -19.63 11.24
N ALA A 231 16.51 -19.49 11.12
CA ALA A 231 15.90 -18.62 10.12
C ALA A 231 15.83 -17.17 10.61
N ALA A 232 16.24 -16.23 9.76
CA ALA A 232 16.38 -14.81 10.12
C ALA A 232 15.14 -14.18 10.80
N PRO A 233 13.89 -14.44 10.34
CA PRO A 233 12.69 -13.90 11.01
C PRO A 233 12.51 -14.36 12.46
N TYR A 234 13.01 -15.54 12.82
CA TYR A 234 12.81 -16.18 14.13
C TYR A 234 14.09 -16.24 14.96
N ALA A 235 15.17 -15.59 14.53
CA ALA A 235 16.47 -15.65 15.19
C ALA A 235 16.46 -15.17 16.66
N THR A 236 15.49 -14.34 17.04
CA THR A 236 15.28 -13.86 18.42
C THR A 236 14.04 -14.46 19.09
N LEU A 237 13.47 -15.54 18.53
CA LEU A 237 12.28 -16.19 19.08
C LEU A 237 12.61 -16.86 20.42
N SER A 238 11.88 -16.47 21.47
CA SER A 238 12.00 -17.12 22.78
C SER A 238 11.46 -18.55 22.74
N TRP A 239 11.98 -19.42 23.60
CA TRP A 239 11.45 -20.77 23.76
C TRP A 239 9.97 -20.72 24.19
N GLU A 240 9.61 -19.79 25.06
CA GLU A 240 8.24 -19.60 25.55
C GLU A 240 7.26 -19.21 24.43
N ASP A 241 7.67 -18.31 23.52
CA ASP A 241 6.84 -17.95 22.36
C ASP A 241 6.73 -19.12 21.38
N PHE A 242 7.80 -19.89 21.17
CA PHE A 242 7.74 -21.11 20.37
C PHE A 242 6.77 -22.14 20.98
N GLU A 243 6.84 -22.39 22.29
CA GLU A 243 5.90 -23.27 22.98
C GLU A 243 4.46 -22.78 22.86
N ALA A 244 4.22 -21.48 22.97
CA ALA A 244 2.89 -20.90 22.76
C ALA A 244 2.36 -21.15 21.34
N VAL A 245 3.24 -21.17 20.33
CA VAL A 245 2.86 -21.53 18.95
C VAL A 245 2.52 -23.02 18.86
N VAL A 246 3.32 -23.90 19.44
CA VAL A 246 3.04 -25.35 19.47
C VAL A 246 1.72 -25.62 20.20
N ASP A 247 1.47 -25.00 21.36
CA ASP A 247 0.23 -25.13 22.12
C ASP A 247 -0.98 -24.61 21.34
N TYR A 248 -0.82 -23.50 20.61
CA TYR A 248 -1.85 -23.02 19.70
C TYR A 248 -2.18 -24.04 18.62
N VAL A 249 -1.19 -24.73 18.02
CA VAL A 249 -1.47 -25.79 17.03
C VAL A 249 -2.12 -27.01 17.70
N ALA A 250 -1.75 -27.30 18.95
CA ALA A 250 -2.26 -28.43 19.71
C ALA A 250 -3.71 -28.24 20.22
N THR A 251 -4.15 -26.99 20.46
CA THR A 251 -5.44 -26.72 21.13
C THR A 251 -6.27 -25.58 20.54
N GLY A 252 -5.69 -24.74 19.69
CA GLY A 252 -6.26 -23.47 19.26
C GLY A 252 -6.15 -22.35 20.30
N GLY A 253 -5.46 -22.57 21.43
CA GLY A 253 -5.36 -21.63 22.55
C GLY A 253 -6.39 -21.87 23.66
N TYR A 254 -6.18 -21.26 24.83
CA TYR A 254 -6.99 -21.49 26.04
C TYR A 254 -8.51 -21.37 25.80
N ALA A 255 -8.96 -20.30 25.14
CA ALA A 255 -10.37 -20.06 24.87
C ALA A 255 -11.00 -21.09 23.91
N LEU A 256 -10.19 -21.78 23.11
CA LEU A 256 -10.63 -22.71 22.08
C LEU A 256 -10.36 -24.19 22.40
N ARG A 257 -9.61 -24.47 23.47
CA ARG A 257 -9.19 -25.82 23.89
C ARG A 257 -10.34 -26.81 24.10
N ALA A 258 -11.52 -26.33 24.47
CA ALA A 258 -12.70 -27.18 24.67
C ALA A 258 -13.27 -27.75 23.36
N TYR A 259 -12.89 -27.20 22.20
CA TYR A 259 -13.40 -27.63 20.90
C TYR A 259 -12.39 -28.53 20.19
N GLU A 260 -12.67 -29.83 20.15
CA GLU A 260 -11.78 -30.83 19.52
C GLU A 260 -11.34 -30.45 18.11
N ARG A 261 -12.19 -29.77 17.33
CA ARG A 261 -11.85 -29.35 15.96
C ARG A 261 -10.57 -28.52 15.84
N PHE A 262 -10.15 -27.81 16.90
CA PHE A 262 -8.95 -26.97 16.87
C PHE A 262 -7.68 -27.70 17.35
N ALA A 263 -7.80 -28.91 17.87
CA ALA A 263 -6.65 -29.71 18.28
C ALA A 263 -6.03 -30.46 17.09
N LYS A 264 -4.98 -29.90 16.48
CA LYS A 264 -4.42 -30.42 15.21
C LYS A 264 -3.26 -31.38 15.40
N ILE A 265 -2.54 -31.26 16.50
CA ILE A 265 -1.41 -32.13 16.87
C ILE A 265 -1.60 -32.70 18.27
N LEU A 266 -1.02 -33.87 18.52
CA LEU A 266 -1.04 -34.55 19.81
C LEU A 266 0.38 -34.95 20.20
N ARG A 267 0.69 -34.86 21.50
CA ARG A 267 1.96 -35.32 22.05
C ARG A 267 1.85 -36.80 22.44
N GLY A 268 2.71 -37.62 21.86
CA GLY A 268 2.82 -39.04 22.17
C GLY A 268 3.50 -39.29 23.52
N PRO A 269 3.43 -40.54 24.03
CA PRO A 269 4.13 -40.93 25.27
C PRO A 269 5.66 -40.89 25.12
N ASP A 270 6.17 -40.93 23.89
CA ASP A 270 7.57 -40.75 23.54
C ASP A 270 8.02 -39.28 23.54
N GLY A 271 7.11 -38.35 23.86
CA GLY A 271 7.39 -36.93 23.93
C GLY A 271 7.32 -36.20 22.59
N LEU A 272 7.17 -36.92 21.47
CA LEU A 272 7.10 -36.37 20.11
C LEU A 272 5.68 -35.90 19.77
N TRP A 273 5.59 -34.82 19.00
CA TRP A 273 4.33 -34.29 18.48
C TRP A 273 4.00 -34.90 17.12
N ARG A 274 2.73 -35.26 16.92
CA ARG A 274 2.22 -35.87 15.68
C ARG A 274 0.93 -35.19 15.24
N VAL A 275 0.68 -35.14 13.93
CA VAL A 275 -0.64 -34.79 13.42
C VAL A 275 -1.69 -35.72 14.00
N ARG A 276 -2.83 -35.17 14.42
CA ARG A 276 -3.88 -35.94 15.09
C ARG A 276 -4.42 -37.08 14.23
N ASP A 277 -4.70 -36.79 12.96
CA ASP A 277 -5.29 -37.74 12.02
C ASP A 277 -5.03 -37.33 10.55
N ALA A 278 -5.28 -38.24 9.62
CA ALA A 278 -5.07 -38.02 8.19
C ALA A 278 -5.97 -36.92 7.60
N ARG A 279 -7.12 -36.64 8.22
CA ARG A 279 -8.02 -35.57 7.77
C ARG A 279 -7.40 -34.21 8.04
N VAL A 280 -6.74 -34.00 9.18
CA VAL A 280 -5.98 -32.78 9.47
C VAL A 280 -4.87 -32.57 8.44
N ALA A 281 -4.11 -33.62 8.09
CA ALA A 281 -3.04 -33.53 7.08
C ALA A 281 -3.57 -33.19 5.68
N GLN A 282 -4.69 -33.80 5.27
CA GLN A 282 -5.36 -33.46 4.01
C GLN A 282 -5.82 -32.00 4.01
N GLN A 283 -6.41 -31.56 5.11
CA GLN A 283 -6.93 -30.22 5.29
C GLN A 283 -5.82 -29.15 5.26
N TYR A 284 -4.67 -29.44 5.88
CA TYR A 284 -3.45 -28.65 5.78
C TYR A 284 -3.00 -28.49 4.31
N ARG A 285 -2.84 -29.61 3.59
CA ARG A 285 -2.41 -29.58 2.17
C ARG A 285 -3.32 -28.75 1.27
N MET A 286 -4.62 -28.70 1.57
CA MET A 286 -5.59 -27.92 0.79
C MET A 286 -5.54 -26.42 1.08
N ASN A 287 -4.95 -25.99 2.20
CA ASN A 287 -5.01 -24.59 2.67
C ASN A 287 -3.64 -23.96 2.96
N ILE A 288 -2.54 -24.72 2.89
CA ILE A 288 -1.18 -24.21 3.05
C ILE A 288 -0.91 -23.05 2.07
N GLY A 289 -0.24 -22.01 2.58
CA GLY A 289 0.08 -20.79 1.85
C GLY A 289 -0.01 -19.56 2.75
N THR A 290 0.84 -18.58 2.48
CA THR A 290 0.89 -17.30 3.20
C THR A 290 0.20 -16.17 2.43
N ILE A 291 -0.06 -16.36 1.13
CA ILE A 291 -0.75 -15.38 0.29
C ILE A 291 -2.25 -15.53 0.49
N VAL A 292 -2.83 -14.63 1.29
CA VAL A 292 -4.27 -14.52 1.46
C VAL A 292 -4.84 -13.57 0.41
N GLU A 293 -5.33 -14.12 -0.69
CA GLU A 293 -6.06 -13.33 -1.70
C GLU A 293 -7.27 -12.62 -1.08
N ALA A 294 -7.43 -11.33 -1.39
CA ALA A 294 -8.67 -10.61 -1.11
C ALA A 294 -9.85 -11.36 -1.73
N ALA A 295 -10.93 -11.50 -0.96
CA ALA A 295 -12.15 -12.08 -1.49
C ALA A 295 -12.69 -11.16 -2.59
N LYS A 296 -13.20 -11.78 -3.66
CA LYS A 296 -13.75 -11.06 -4.80
C LYS A 296 -15.22 -11.40 -4.97
N VAL A 297 -16.00 -10.43 -5.40
CA VAL A 297 -17.40 -10.59 -5.80
C VAL A 297 -17.54 -10.34 -7.28
N LYS A 298 -18.41 -11.10 -7.94
CA LYS A 298 -18.65 -10.93 -9.39
C LYS A 298 -19.52 -9.70 -9.62
N VAL A 299 -19.11 -8.83 -10.54
CA VAL A 299 -19.95 -7.72 -10.99
C VAL A 299 -20.88 -8.22 -12.08
N ARG A 300 -22.18 -8.18 -11.84
CA ARG A 300 -23.22 -8.58 -12.80
C ARG A 300 -23.99 -7.38 -13.29
N LEU A 301 -24.03 -7.20 -14.61
CA LEU A 301 -24.87 -6.21 -15.25
C LEU A 301 -26.31 -6.71 -15.37
N ALA A 302 -27.18 -6.21 -14.50
CA ALA A 302 -28.61 -6.48 -14.53
C ALA A 302 -29.32 -5.62 -15.60
N ARG A 303 -30.42 -6.15 -16.18
CA ARG A 303 -31.30 -5.32 -17.01
C ARG A 303 -32.07 -4.34 -16.13
N ALA A 304 -32.01 -3.05 -16.49
CA ALA A 304 -32.78 -2.01 -15.81
C ALA A 304 -34.29 -2.32 -15.86
N MET A 305 -34.91 -2.54 -14.70
CA MET A 305 -36.36 -2.52 -14.54
C MET A 305 -36.75 -1.12 -14.06
N ARG A 306 -37.77 -0.51 -14.67
CA ARG A 306 -38.44 0.69 -14.12
C ARG A 306 -39.14 0.28 -12.82
N GLY A 307 -38.43 0.30 -11.70
CA GLY A 307 -38.91 -0.09 -10.38
C GLY A 307 -38.22 0.69 -9.27
N LYS A 308 -38.90 0.83 -8.12
CA LYS A 308 -38.46 1.62 -6.95
C LYS A 308 -37.07 1.16 -6.43
N PRO A 309 -36.31 2.06 -5.78
CA PRO A 309 -35.11 1.69 -5.00
C PRO A 309 -35.43 0.53 -4.04
N ASN A 310 -34.48 -0.39 -3.79
CA ASN A 310 -34.62 -1.59 -2.95
C ASN A 310 -35.45 -2.77 -3.50
N THR A 311 -35.65 -2.88 -4.82
CA THR A 311 -36.27 -4.09 -5.39
C THR A 311 -35.21 -5.17 -5.65
N VAL A 312 -35.38 -6.39 -5.12
CA VAL A 312 -34.48 -7.53 -5.39
C VAL A 312 -34.45 -7.80 -6.89
N LEU A 313 -33.33 -7.47 -7.54
CA LEU A 313 -33.16 -7.68 -8.98
C LEU A 313 -33.05 -9.18 -9.28
N PRO A 314 -33.73 -9.69 -10.34
CA PRO A 314 -33.52 -11.06 -10.78
C PRO A 314 -32.07 -11.27 -11.23
N LYS A 315 -31.52 -12.48 -11.02
CA LYS A 315 -30.20 -12.92 -11.52
C LYS A 315 -30.18 -13.09 -13.06
N THR A 316 -30.58 -12.07 -13.80
CA THR A 316 -30.58 -12.05 -15.26
C THR A 316 -29.65 -10.95 -15.74
N GLY A 317 -28.56 -11.31 -16.42
CA GLY A 317 -27.52 -10.34 -16.77
C GLY A 317 -26.16 -10.95 -17.11
N ARG A 318 -25.32 -10.19 -17.82
CA ARG A 318 -23.94 -10.60 -18.16
C ARG A 318 -23.01 -10.33 -16.97
N VAL A 319 -22.13 -11.27 -16.64
CA VAL A 319 -21.02 -11.02 -15.70
C VAL A 319 -19.97 -10.20 -16.42
N LEU A 320 -19.61 -9.05 -15.86
CA LEU A 320 -18.60 -8.16 -16.43
C LEU A 320 -17.19 -8.51 -15.94
N GLY A 321 -17.07 -9.06 -14.73
CA GLY A 321 -15.79 -9.40 -14.10
C GLY A 321 -15.91 -9.49 -12.58
N GLU A 322 -14.82 -9.25 -11.86
CA GLU A 322 -14.74 -9.36 -10.40
C GLU A 322 -14.10 -8.11 -9.75
N ILE A 323 -14.66 -7.65 -8.64
CA ILE A 323 -14.10 -6.59 -7.76
C ILE A 323 -13.77 -7.17 -6.38
N GLU A 324 -12.91 -6.51 -5.60
CA GLU A 324 -12.67 -6.91 -4.21
C GLU A 324 -13.95 -6.72 -3.37
N GLU A 325 -14.26 -7.70 -2.52
CA GLU A 325 -15.42 -7.69 -1.60
C GLU A 325 -15.38 -6.45 -0.71
N ASP A 326 -14.19 -6.07 -0.21
CA ASP A 326 -14.02 -4.87 0.61
C ASP A 326 -14.44 -3.58 -0.12
N PHE A 327 -14.16 -3.47 -1.42
CA PHE A 327 -14.61 -2.33 -2.20
C PHE A 327 -16.14 -2.36 -2.36
N ALA A 328 -16.71 -3.53 -2.65
CA ALA A 328 -18.15 -3.66 -2.75
C ALA A 328 -18.87 -3.33 -1.42
N ASP A 329 -18.26 -3.65 -0.29
CA ASP A 329 -18.79 -3.33 1.06
C ASP A 329 -18.77 -1.82 1.36
N THR A 330 -17.91 -1.03 0.69
CA THR A 330 -17.93 0.43 0.79
C THR A 330 -19.05 1.09 -0.02
N LEU A 331 -19.68 0.36 -0.94
CA LEU A 331 -20.72 0.90 -1.84
C LEU A 331 -22.11 0.79 -1.20
N THR A 332 -22.87 1.87 -1.31
CA THR A 332 -24.30 1.93 -0.98
C THR A 332 -25.13 1.79 -2.25
N PRO A 333 -26.29 1.09 -2.23
CA PRO A 333 -27.18 1.04 -3.39
C PRO A 333 -27.52 2.45 -3.91
N GLY A 334 -27.24 2.70 -5.19
CA GLY A 334 -27.31 4.00 -5.83
C GLY A 334 -25.95 4.59 -6.18
N ASP A 335 -24.88 4.18 -5.50
CA ASP A 335 -23.52 4.62 -5.80
C ASP A 335 -23.10 4.15 -7.20
N THR A 336 -22.36 4.99 -7.90
CA THR A 336 -21.79 4.64 -9.20
C THR A 336 -20.36 4.16 -9.04
N PHE A 337 -19.87 3.26 -9.89
CA PHE A 337 -18.48 2.85 -9.94
C PHE A 337 -17.98 2.49 -11.34
N LEU A 338 -16.70 2.70 -11.61
CA LEU A 338 -16.08 2.44 -12.91
C LEU A 338 -15.57 1.00 -12.94
N PHE A 339 -16.03 0.21 -13.92
CA PHE A 339 -15.60 -1.17 -14.07
C PHE A 339 -15.69 -1.64 -15.52
N ALA A 340 -14.62 -2.27 -16.01
CA ALA A 340 -14.51 -2.78 -17.39
C ALA A 340 -14.83 -1.71 -18.48
N GLY A 341 -14.41 -0.46 -18.26
CA GLY A 341 -14.66 0.65 -19.17
C GLY A 341 -16.10 1.18 -19.19
N GLU A 342 -16.98 0.69 -18.31
CA GLU A 342 -18.36 1.18 -18.18
C GLU A 342 -18.58 1.81 -16.80
N VAL A 343 -19.37 2.90 -16.73
CA VAL A 343 -19.86 3.49 -15.47
C VAL A 343 -21.11 2.72 -15.03
N LEU A 344 -21.00 2.02 -13.91
CA LEU A 344 -22.03 1.14 -13.38
C LEU A 344 -22.68 1.76 -12.15
N ARG A 345 -23.99 1.64 -11.99
CA ARG A 345 -24.70 1.98 -10.75
C ARG A 345 -24.88 0.71 -9.92
N PHE A 346 -24.35 0.69 -8.71
CA PHE A 346 -24.50 -0.38 -7.75
C PHE A 346 -25.93 -0.45 -7.24
N GLU A 347 -26.55 -1.63 -7.30
CA GLU A 347 -27.94 -1.86 -6.89
C GLU A 347 -28.02 -2.67 -5.59
N GLY A 348 -26.90 -3.27 -5.17
CA GLY A 348 -26.78 -4.07 -3.96
C GLY A 348 -26.01 -5.38 -4.17
N LEU A 349 -25.69 -6.03 -3.05
CA LEU A 349 -25.11 -7.37 -3.04
C LEU A 349 -26.21 -8.44 -3.04
N ALA A 350 -26.10 -9.40 -3.96
CA ALA A 350 -26.92 -10.61 -3.99
C ALA A 350 -26.01 -11.84 -3.93
N GLU A 351 -25.99 -12.53 -2.79
CA GLU A 351 -25.07 -13.63 -2.49
C GLU A 351 -23.59 -13.22 -2.63
N ASP A 352 -22.88 -13.74 -3.65
CA ASP A 352 -21.46 -13.45 -3.97
C ASP A 352 -21.32 -12.53 -5.20
N GLU A 353 -22.38 -11.81 -5.57
CA GLU A 353 -22.43 -10.95 -6.76
C GLU A 353 -22.85 -9.52 -6.40
N ALA A 354 -22.08 -8.55 -6.92
CA ALA A 354 -22.44 -7.14 -6.95
C ALA A 354 -23.35 -6.88 -8.15
N MET A 355 -24.63 -6.60 -7.87
CA MET A 355 -25.61 -6.29 -8.90
C MET A 355 -25.44 -4.84 -9.33
N ALA A 356 -25.33 -4.61 -10.63
CA ALA A 356 -25.17 -3.26 -11.17
C ALA A 356 -26.00 -3.03 -12.42
N THR A 357 -26.43 -1.78 -12.65
CA THR A 357 -27.02 -1.32 -13.92
C THR A 357 -26.09 -0.32 -14.59
N ARG A 358 -26.34 0.07 -15.84
CA ARG A 358 -25.59 1.18 -16.47
C ARG A 358 -26.05 2.50 -15.87
N ALA A 359 -25.10 3.32 -15.45
CA ALA A 359 -25.39 4.66 -14.99
C ALA A 359 -25.73 5.60 -16.17
N GLY A 360 -26.44 6.68 -15.89
CA GLY A 360 -26.70 7.74 -16.88
C GLY A 360 -25.44 8.57 -17.17
N PRO A 361 -25.39 9.28 -18.31
CA PRO A 361 -24.31 10.24 -18.60
C PRO A 361 -24.16 11.29 -17.49
N GLY A 362 -22.92 11.69 -17.18
CA GLY A 362 -22.62 12.72 -16.18
C GLY A 362 -22.74 12.26 -14.72
N THR A 363 -22.67 10.95 -14.46
CA THR A 363 -22.59 10.40 -13.11
C THR A 363 -21.13 10.15 -12.71
N ASP A 364 -20.84 10.28 -11.42
CA ASP A 364 -19.48 10.25 -10.89
C ASP A 364 -19.13 8.91 -10.24
N PRO A 365 -18.42 7.99 -10.93
CA PRO A 365 -18.13 6.68 -10.39
C PRO A 365 -17.06 6.65 -9.29
N ALA A 366 -17.37 6.01 -8.16
CA ALA A 366 -16.39 5.44 -7.26
C ALA A 366 -15.48 4.45 -8.00
N ILE A 367 -14.22 4.39 -7.63
CA ILE A 367 -13.27 3.50 -8.30
C ILE A 367 -12.91 2.39 -7.35
N PRO A 368 -12.93 1.12 -7.80
CA PRO A 368 -12.42 0.01 -7.01
C PRO A 368 -11.02 0.29 -6.46
N SER A 369 -10.94 0.61 -5.16
CA SER A 369 -9.67 0.80 -4.46
C SER A 369 -9.15 -0.56 -4.04
N TYR A 370 -8.18 -1.07 -4.79
CA TYR A 370 -7.52 -2.34 -4.47
C TYR A 370 -6.42 -2.10 -3.43
N ALA A 371 -6.47 -2.81 -2.30
CA ALA A 371 -5.53 -2.62 -1.17
C ALA A 371 -4.04 -2.83 -1.58
N GLY A 372 -3.77 -3.58 -2.64
CA GLY A 372 -2.41 -3.84 -3.14
C GLY A 372 -1.88 -2.83 -4.17
N SER A 373 -2.54 -1.69 -4.39
CA SER A 373 -2.23 -0.81 -5.54
C SER A 373 -1.54 0.52 -5.23
N LYS A 374 -1.42 0.94 -3.97
CA LYS A 374 -0.76 2.20 -3.61
C LYS A 374 0.48 1.94 -2.79
N PHE A 375 1.64 1.96 -3.43
CA PHE A 375 2.92 1.92 -2.72
C PHE A 375 3.21 3.30 -2.14
N PRO A 376 3.47 3.42 -0.83
CA PRO A 376 3.93 4.68 -0.28
C PRO A 376 5.33 4.99 -0.83
N LEU A 377 5.67 6.28 -0.87
CA LEU A 377 7.05 6.74 -1.04
C LEU A 377 7.96 5.99 -0.06
N SER A 378 9.14 5.48 -0.46
CA SER A 378 10.06 4.83 0.49
C SER A 378 10.64 5.85 1.46
N THR A 379 11.03 5.42 2.68
CA THR A 379 11.63 6.34 3.68
C THR A 379 12.90 7.01 3.17
N TYR A 380 13.65 6.28 2.33
CA TYR A 380 14.85 6.79 1.68
C TYR A 380 14.53 7.89 0.65
N LEU A 381 13.60 7.65 -0.27
CA LEU A 381 13.19 8.69 -1.22
C LEU A 381 12.52 9.88 -0.53
N ALA A 382 11.73 9.63 0.52
CA ALA A 382 11.16 10.68 1.36
C ALA A 382 12.23 11.61 1.94
N ALA A 383 13.32 11.04 2.48
CA ALA A 383 14.45 11.83 2.99
C ALA A 383 15.12 12.68 1.89
N ARG A 384 15.29 12.12 0.69
CA ARG A 384 15.85 12.86 -0.45
C ARG A 384 14.95 14.01 -0.92
N VAL A 385 13.65 13.78 -1.00
CA VAL A 385 12.69 14.84 -1.35
C VAL A 385 12.77 15.98 -0.32
N ARG A 386 12.86 15.66 0.99
CA ARG A 386 13.07 16.69 2.02
C ARG A 386 14.40 17.42 1.86
N ALA A 387 15.49 16.73 1.51
CA ALA A 387 16.78 17.35 1.26
C ALA A 387 16.73 18.34 0.08
N ILE A 388 16.10 17.96 -1.04
CA ILE A 388 15.90 18.84 -2.21
C ILE A 388 15.08 20.08 -1.83
N ILE A 389 13.99 19.90 -1.07
CA ILE A 389 13.14 21.02 -0.64
C ILE A 389 13.89 21.96 0.32
N ALA A 390 14.72 21.41 1.21
CA ALA A 390 15.43 22.17 2.23
C ALA A 390 16.61 22.98 1.67
N ASP A 391 17.18 22.59 0.52
CA ASP A 391 18.35 23.22 -0.06
C ASP A 391 18.01 24.05 -1.34
N PRO A 392 18.06 25.39 -1.29
CA PRO A 392 17.82 26.23 -2.45
C PRO A 392 18.79 26.02 -3.62
N PHE A 393 20.01 25.52 -3.38
CA PHE A 393 20.96 25.23 -4.47
C PHE A 393 20.49 24.06 -5.33
N GLU A 394 19.74 23.13 -4.74
CA GLU A 394 19.15 22.00 -5.44
C GLU A 394 18.01 22.42 -6.38
N TRP A 395 17.49 23.64 -6.28
CA TRP A 395 16.37 24.09 -7.11
C TRP A 395 16.81 24.50 -8.51
N ASP A 396 18.09 24.86 -8.69
CA ASP A 396 18.65 25.25 -9.99
C ASP A 396 18.66 24.09 -11.00
N ARG A 397 18.67 22.84 -10.51
CA ARG A 397 18.57 21.62 -11.34
C ARG A 397 17.13 21.17 -11.59
N LEU A 398 16.14 21.76 -10.91
CA LEU A 398 14.73 21.42 -11.11
C LEU A 398 14.14 22.17 -12.30
N PRO A 399 13.12 21.61 -12.98
CA PRO A 399 12.30 22.37 -13.93
C PRO A 399 11.76 23.66 -13.28
N ARG A 400 11.78 24.78 -14.03
CA ARG A 400 11.36 26.10 -13.53
C ARG A 400 10.00 26.08 -12.83
N GLN A 401 9.03 25.33 -13.35
CA GLN A 401 7.70 25.19 -12.76
C GLN A 401 7.69 24.68 -11.30
N VAL A 402 8.71 23.94 -10.88
CA VAL A 402 8.89 23.47 -9.49
C VAL A 402 9.71 24.47 -8.69
N ALA A 403 10.83 24.94 -9.24
CA ALA A 403 11.68 25.94 -8.56
C ALA A 403 10.91 27.22 -8.24
N ASP A 404 10.17 27.77 -9.21
CA ASP A 404 9.30 28.94 -9.04
C ASP A 404 8.24 28.69 -7.99
N TYR A 405 7.68 27.48 -7.92
CA TYR A 405 6.68 27.12 -6.93
C TYR A 405 7.24 27.03 -5.51
N LEU A 406 8.46 26.50 -5.33
CA LEU A 406 9.18 26.53 -4.05
C LEU A 406 9.52 27.97 -3.62
N LEU A 407 9.91 28.82 -4.58
CA LEU A 407 10.13 30.25 -4.34
C LEU A 407 8.83 30.96 -3.89
N LEU A 408 7.70 30.64 -4.51
CA LEU A 408 6.39 31.15 -4.11
C LEU A 408 6.04 30.74 -2.68
N GLN A 409 6.24 29.47 -2.33
CA GLN A 409 6.05 28.99 -0.95
C GLN A 409 6.93 29.77 0.03
N ARG A 410 8.22 29.95 -0.27
CA ARG A 410 9.16 30.71 0.56
C ARG A 410 8.76 32.18 0.73
N SER A 411 8.09 32.77 -0.26
CA SER A 411 7.61 34.16 -0.17
C SER A 411 6.38 34.31 0.74
N ARG A 412 5.55 33.26 0.84
CA ARG A 412 4.26 33.28 1.56
C ARG A 412 4.35 32.71 2.98
N SER A 413 5.20 31.71 3.17
CA SER A 413 5.33 30.97 4.41
C SER A 413 6.79 30.54 4.58
N LEU A 414 7.03 29.27 4.92
CA LEU A 414 8.34 28.66 5.11
C LEU A 414 8.42 27.37 4.27
N LEU A 415 9.64 26.88 4.09
CA LEU A 415 9.88 25.52 3.61
C LEU A 415 10.44 24.70 4.78
N PRO A 416 10.01 23.44 4.96
CA PRO A 416 10.56 22.60 6.02
C PRO A 416 12.03 22.29 5.73
N GLY A 417 12.87 22.34 6.77
CA GLY A 417 14.21 21.75 6.72
C GLY A 417 14.16 20.23 6.63
N GLU A 418 15.30 19.59 6.36
CA GLU A 418 15.41 18.13 6.16
C GLU A 418 14.86 17.31 7.35
N ARG A 419 15.02 17.86 8.57
CA ARG A 419 14.62 17.24 9.83
C ARG A 419 13.39 17.87 10.48
N ASP A 420 12.90 18.96 9.92
CA ASP A 420 11.86 19.76 10.55
C ASP A 420 10.47 19.27 10.15
N LEU A 421 9.46 19.68 10.92
CA LEU A 421 8.07 19.63 10.51
C LEU A 421 7.56 21.06 10.34
N LEU A 422 7.15 21.43 9.13
CA LEU A 422 6.39 22.65 8.92
C LEU A 422 4.91 22.38 9.23
N VAL A 423 4.35 23.16 10.15
CA VAL A 423 2.92 23.21 10.47
C VAL A 423 2.38 24.59 10.13
N GLU A 424 1.36 24.66 9.30
CA GLU A 424 0.70 25.92 8.95
C GLU A 424 -0.75 25.93 9.44
N THR A 425 -1.24 27.08 9.88
CA THR A 425 -2.65 27.25 10.27
C THR A 425 -3.26 28.46 9.59
N PHE A 426 -4.47 28.31 9.05
CA PHE A 426 -5.20 29.41 8.40
C PHE A 426 -6.71 29.23 8.45
N PRO A 427 -7.49 30.34 8.45
CA PRO A 427 -8.93 30.29 8.26
C PRO A 427 -9.28 30.17 6.76
N ARG A 428 -10.33 29.41 6.43
CA ARG A 428 -10.90 29.38 5.08
C ARG A 428 -12.35 28.93 5.10
N ALA A 429 -13.23 29.66 4.40
CA ALA A 429 -14.65 29.31 4.24
C ALA A 429 -15.38 28.97 5.57
N GLY A 430 -15.13 29.77 6.62
CA GLY A 430 -15.75 29.58 7.93
C GLY A 430 -15.24 28.38 8.74
N ARG A 431 -14.09 27.81 8.36
CA ARG A 431 -13.38 26.75 9.09
C ARG A 431 -11.93 27.15 9.35
N HIS A 432 -11.28 26.44 10.25
CA HIS A 432 -9.86 26.58 10.53
C HIS A 432 -9.13 25.31 10.08
N TYR A 433 -7.95 25.51 9.50
CA TYR A 433 -7.13 24.43 8.96
C TYR A 433 -5.81 24.36 9.70
N LEU A 434 -5.35 23.13 9.93
CA LEU A 434 -3.96 22.79 10.18
C LEU A 434 -3.47 22.01 8.97
N THR A 435 -2.33 22.40 8.41
CA THR A 435 -1.58 21.57 7.46
C THR A 435 -0.22 21.24 8.06
N ALA A 436 0.27 20.04 7.79
CA ALA A 436 1.61 19.62 8.18
C ALA A 436 2.28 18.87 7.02
N PHE A 437 3.59 19.03 6.86
CA PHE A 437 4.34 18.50 5.72
C PHE A 437 5.49 17.56 6.14
N PRO A 438 5.20 16.31 6.51
CA PRO A 438 6.22 15.36 6.97
C PRO A 438 6.97 14.66 5.82
N PHE A 439 6.35 14.54 4.63
CA PHE A 439 6.86 13.80 3.47
C PHE A 439 7.09 12.30 3.68
N GLU A 440 6.35 11.66 4.58
CA GLU A 440 6.52 10.24 4.92
C GLU A 440 5.64 9.29 4.10
N GLY A 441 4.89 9.81 3.12
CA GLY A 441 3.98 9.01 2.30
C GLY A 441 2.58 8.86 2.92
N ARG A 442 1.62 8.55 2.04
CA ARG A 442 0.18 8.62 2.36
C ARG A 442 -0.24 7.76 3.54
N LEU A 443 0.29 6.54 3.70
CA LEU A 443 -0.12 5.62 4.78
C LEU A 443 0.27 6.16 6.16
N ALA A 444 1.49 6.69 6.30
CA ALA A 444 1.94 7.32 7.54
C ALA A 444 1.11 8.58 7.85
N HIS A 445 0.83 9.41 6.83
CA HIS A 445 0.02 10.62 6.99
C HIS A 445 -1.44 10.32 7.33
N GLN A 446 -2.02 9.26 6.76
CA GLN A 446 -3.36 8.81 7.13
C GLN A 446 -3.39 8.39 8.60
N THR A 447 -2.45 7.56 9.04
CA THR A 447 -2.32 7.14 10.45
C THR A 447 -2.19 8.36 11.37
N LEU A 448 -1.29 9.28 11.03
CA LEU A 448 -1.08 10.53 11.76
C LEU A 448 -2.39 11.35 11.87
N GLY A 449 -3.14 11.49 10.78
CA GLY A 449 -4.40 12.26 10.79
C GLY A 449 -5.46 11.68 11.70
N MET A 450 -5.55 10.37 11.77
CA MET A 450 -6.46 9.68 12.67
C MET A 450 -6.11 9.92 14.14
N LEU A 451 -4.82 9.87 14.48
CA LEU A 451 -4.34 10.12 15.84
C LEU A 451 -4.47 11.61 16.23
N LEU A 452 -4.06 12.52 15.34
CA LEU A 452 -4.15 13.97 15.56
C LEU A 452 -5.59 14.43 15.75
N THR A 453 -6.54 13.94 14.94
CA THR A 453 -7.96 14.30 15.11
C THR A 453 -8.51 13.86 16.46
N ARG A 454 -8.13 12.69 16.98
CA ARG A 454 -8.51 12.29 18.35
C ARG A 454 -7.92 13.19 19.42
N ARG A 455 -6.63 13.56 19.31
CA ARG A 455 -5.99 14.50 20.24
C ARG A 455 -6.66 15.87 20.22
N LEU A 456 -6.96 16.38 19.02
CA LEU A 456 -7.66 17.64 18.83
C LEU A 456 -9.09 17.60 19.39
N GLU A 457 -9.79 16.47 19.28
CA GLU A 457 -11.11 16.27 19.88
C GLU A 457 -11.02 16.33 21.41
N ARG A 458 -10.07 15.62 22.04
CA ARG A 458 -9.82 15.68 23.50
C ARG A 458 -9.41 17.08 23.97
N ALA A 459 -8.68 17.83 23.14
CA ALA A 459 -8.33 19.21 23.39
C ALA A 459 -9.52 20.18 23.19
N GLY A 460 -10.67 19.70 22.70
CA GLY A 460 -11.88 20.50 22.49
C GLY A 460 -11.83 21.39 21.26
N LEU A 461 -11.00 21.08 20.26
CA LEU A 461 -10.83 21.85 19.01
C LEU A 461 -11.84 21.47 17.92
N ARG A 462 -12.60 20.38 18.12
CA ARG A 462 -13.70 19.95 17.26
C ARG A 462 -13.28 19.78 15.79
N PRO A 463 -12.34 18.86 15.49
CA PRO A 463 -12.04 18.47 14.12
C PRO A 463 -13.27 17.88 13.43
N LEU A 464 -13.41 18.21 12.15
CA LEU A 464 -14.48 17.70 11.29
C LEU A 464 -14.00 16.57 10.37
N GLY A 465 -12.70 16.49 10.13
CA GLY A 465 -12.06 15.48 9.29
C GLY A 465 -10.64 15.86 8.93
N PHE A 466 -10.00 14.98 8.16
CA PHE A 466 -8.66 15.20 7.64
C PHE A 466 -8.55 14.67 6.20
N ALA A 467 -7.54 15.15 5.47
CA ALA A 467 -7.13 14.64 4.17
C ALA A 467 -5.61 14.47 4.14
N ALA A 468 -5.11 13.50 3.39
CA ALA A 468 -3.68 13.18 3.34
C ALA A 468 -3.25 12.70 1.94
N ASN A 469 -2.07 13.16 1.52
CA ASN A 469 -1.37 12.69 0.32
C ASN A 469 0.05 12.21 0.69
N ASP A 470 0.93 12.00 -0.28
CA ASP A 470 2.30 11.53 -0.01
C ASP A 470 3.21 12.57 0.68
N TYR A 471 2.84 13.84 0.65
CA TYR A 471 3.69 14.97 1.08
C TYR A 471 3.23 15.58 2.40
N GLY A 472 1.92 15.63 2.65
CA GLY A 472 1.37 16.27 3.82
C GLY A 472 -0.03 15.80 4.22
N ILE A 473 -0.50 16.41 5.30
CA ILE A 473 -1.82 16.22 5.90
C ILE A 473 -2.50 17.58 6.09
N ALA A 474 -3.82 17.62 5.89
CA ALA A 474 -4.68 18.72 6.28
C ALA A 474 -5.75 18.24 7.26
N ILE A 475 -5.94 18.96 8.37
CA ILE A 475 -7.03 18.75 9.33
C ILE A 475 -7.87 20.02 9.35
N PHE A 476 -9.19 19.87 9.21
CA PHE A 476 -10.12 21.00 9.22
C PHE A 476 -11.08 20.90 10.39
N MET A 477 -11.28 22.02 11.07
CA MET A 477 -11.95 22.08 12.36
C MET A 477 -12.76 23.37 12.54
N THR A 478 -13.62 23.40 13.56
CA THR A 478 -14.51 24.55 13.80
C THR A 478 -13.90 25.61 14.72
N ARG A 479 -12.83 25.29 15.46
CA ARG A 479 -12.17 26.23 16.37
C ARG A 479 -10.80 26.63 15.87
N ASP A 480 -10.39 27.85 16.20
CA ASP A 480 -9.09 28.36 15.79
C ASP A 480 -7.96 27.71 16.59
N LEU A 481 -7.18 26.87 15.92
CA LEU A 481 -6.00 26.24 16.50
C LEU A 481 -4.85 27.25 16.69
N SER A 482 -4.75 28.27 15.83
CA SER A 482 -3.68 29.26 15.92
C SER A 482 -3.73 30.04 17.23
N GLU A 483 -4.95 30.36 17.72
CA GLU A 483 -5.14 30.96 19.03
C GLU A 483 -4.70 30.04 20.18
N ARG A 484 -4.94 28.72 20.05
CA ARG A 484 -4.53 27.75 21.07
C ARG A 484 -3.00 27.67 21.13
N ILE A 485 -2.34 27.57 19.99
CA ILE A 485 -0.87 27.52 19.90
C ILE A 485 -0.26 28.82 20.42
N ALA A 486 -0.84 29.98 20.11
CA ALA A 486 -0.35 31.27 20.61
C ALA A 486 -0.43 31.40 22.14
N ARG A 487 -1.44 30.79 22.79
CA ARG A 487 -1.60 30.80 24.25
C ARG A 487 -0.71 29.76 24.95
N ASP A 488 -0.45 28.65 24.27
CA ASP A 488 0.27 27.50 24.79
C ASP A 488 1.20 26.95 23.69
N PRO A 489 2.42 27.50 23.55
CA PRO A 489 3.35 27.06 22.51
C PRO A 489 3.76 25.59 22.63
N ALA A 490 3.72 25.03 23.84
CA ALA A 490 4.02 23.61 24.09
C ALA A 490 2.94 22.69 23.51
N PHE A 491 1.71 23.20 23.33
CA PHE A 491 0.59 22.43 22.77
C PHE A 491 0.94 21.76 21.45
N LEU A 492 1.74 22.41 20.60
CA LEU A 492 2.09 21.84 19.30
C LEU A 492 3.07 20.66 19.42
N GLU A 493 4.06 20.76 20.30
CA GLU A 493 4.96 19.64 20.60
C GLU A 493 4.17 18.48 21.24
N ASP A 494 3.28 18.77 22.18
CA ASP A 494 2.40 17.76 22.80
C ASP A 494 1.46 17.11 21.79
N LEU A 495 0.93 17.88 20.84
CA LEU A 495 0.04 17.37 19.80
C LEU A 495 0.74 16.33 18.91
N PHE A 496 2.03 16.53 18.64
CA PHE A 496 2.88 15.64 17.84
C PHE A 496 3.79 14.74 18.67
N ALA A 497 3.55 14.61 19.98
CA ALA A 497 4.39 13.77 20.83
C ALA A 497 4.25 12.27 20.46
N GLN A 498 5.37 11.55 20.54
CA GLN A 498 5.49 10.15 20.11
C GLN A 498 4.61 9.18 20.92
N ASP A 499 4.17 9.58 22.12
CA ASP A 499 3.29 8.80 22.99
C ASP A 499 1.93 8.46 22.34
N MET A 500 1.56 9.13 21.24
CA MET A 500 0.37 8.76 20.44
C MET A 500 0.44 7.36 19.84
N LEU A 501 1.64 6.79 19.72
CA LEU A 501 1.83 5.43 19.20
C LEU A 501 1.59 4.35 20.26
N GLY A 502 1.40 4.73 21.53
CA GLY A 502 0.94 3.84 22.58
C GLY A 502 -0.60 3.80 22.64
N ASP A 503 -1.15 4.27 23.76
CA ASP A 503 -2.57 4.11 24.10
C ASP A 503 -3.54 4.67 23.04
N ASP A 504 -3.18 5.77 22.36
CA ASP A 504 -4.04 6.38 21.33
C ASP A 504 -4.22 5.48 20.10
N LEU A 505 -3.13 4.84 19.68
CA LEU A 505 -3.11 3.89 18.57
C LEU A 505 -3.83 2.60 18.94
N ASP A 506 -3.56 2.03 20.12
CA ASP A 506 -4.20 0.81 20.59
C ASP A 506 -5.72 0.98 20.74
N ALA A 507 -6.16 2.07 21.38
CA ALA A 507 -7.58 2.38 21.49
C ALA A 507 -8.25 2.63 20.12
N TRP A 508 -7.49 3.06 19.11
CA TRP A 508 -8.01 3.24 17.76
C TRP A 508 -8.13 1.91 17.02
N LEU A 509 -7.07 1.10 17.09
CA LEU A 509 -7.03 -0.24 16.49
C LEU A 509 -8.19 -1.10 17.00
N ASP A 510 -8.50 -1.03 18.29
CA ASP A 510 -9.58 -1.80 18.92
C ASP A 510 -10.99 -1.42 18.43
N GLU A 511 -11.20 -0.17 18.01
CA GLU A 511 -12.46 0.33 17.45
C GLU A 511 -12.56 0.15 15.92
N SER A 512 -11.43 -0.09 15.26
CA SER A 512 -11.34 -0.14 13.80
C SER A 512 -11.81 -1.49 13.22
N SER A 513 -12.42 -1.46 12.03
CA SER A 513 -12.67 -2.67 11.23
C SER A 513 -11.38 -3.32 10.71
N MET A 514 -10.26 -2.59 10.77
CA MET A 514 -8.94 -3.03 10.33
C MET A 514 -8.44 -4.23 11.13
N MET A 515 -8.60 -4.23 12.45
CA MET A 515 -8.11 -5.33 13.28
C MET A 515 -8.82 -6.65 12.97
N LYS A 516 -10.13 -6.62 12.72
CA LYS A 516 -10.90 -7.79 12.27
C LYS A 516 -10.40 -8.32 10.92
N ARG A 517 -10.05 -7.41 10.00
CA ARG A 517 -9.47 -7.75 8.70
C ARG A 517 -8.11 -8.42 8.83
N THR A 518 -7.19 -7.85 9.60
CA THR A 518 -5.85 -8.43 9.79
C THR A 518 -5.94 -9.75 10.52
N PHE A 519 -6.77 -9.83 11.57
CA PHE A 519 -7.03 -11.09 12.26
C PHE A 519 -7.55 -12.18 11.33
N ARG A 520 -8.43 -11.84 10.37
CA ARG A 520 -8.91 -12.81 9.36
C ARG A 520 -7.75 -13.39 8.54
N GLN A 521 -6.77 -12.57 8.15
CA GLN A 521 -5.60 -13.04 7.40
C GLN A 521 -4.76 -14.00 8.25
N CYS A 522 -4.39 -13.60 9.47
CA CYS A 522 -3.63 -14.46 10.39
C CYS A 522 -4.39 -15.76 10.71
N ALA A 523 -5.71 -15.69 10.89
CA ALA A 523 -6.55 -16.86 11.17
C ALA A 523 -6.61 -17.85 9.99
N VAL A 524 -6.55 -17.37 8.75
CA VAL A 524 -6.46 -18.23 7.56
C VAL A 524 -5.07 -18.84 7.46
N ILE A 525 -4.00 -18.05 7.63
CA ILE A 525 -2.61 -18.51 7.55
C ILE A 525 -2.32 -19.55 8.64
N ALA A 526 -2.63 -19.27 9.89
CA ALA A 526 -2.45 -20.20 11.00
C ALA A 526 -3.39 -21.43 10.94
N GLY A 527 -4.30 -21.46 9.96
CA GLY A 527 -5.28 -22.52 9.76
C GLY A 527 -6.34 -22.58 10.86
N LEU A 528 -6.59 -21.49 11.60
CA LEU A 528 -7.74 -21.40 12.51
C LEU A 528 -9.05 -21.49 11.71
N ILE A 529 -9.06 -20.86 10.54
CA ILE A 529 -10.17 -20.91 9.59
C ILE A 529 -9.71 -21.53 8.27
N GLU A 530 -10.32 -22.66 7.96
CA GLU A 530 -10.12 -23.39 6.72
C GLU A 530 -11.04 -22.85 5.62
N ARG A 531 -10.48 -22.55 4.44
CA ARG A 531 -11.21 -22.03 3.27
C ARG A 531 -11.66 -23.14 2.33
N ARG A 532 -10.84 -24.17 2.14
CA ARG A 532 -11.07 -25.27 1.21
C ARG A 532 -11.32 -26.55 1.98
N HIS A 533 -12.40 -27.26 1.67
CA HIS A 533 -12.72 -28.60 2.16
C HIS A 533 -12.89 -29.54 0.96
N PRO A 534 -12.82 -30.87 1.13
CA PRO A 534 -13.10 -31.80 0.04
C PRO A 534 -14.47 -31.53 -0.60
N GLY A 535 -14.47 -31.20 -1.90
CA GLY A 535 -15.69 -30.89 -2.66
C GLY A 535 -16.37 -29.55 -2.37
N MET A 536 -15.86 -28.75 -1.42
CA MET A 536 -16.48 -27.47 -1.04
C MET A 536 -15.44 -26.38 -0.77
N LYS A 537 -15.74 -25.15 -1.15
CA LYS A 537 -14.93 -23.97 -0.80
C LYS A 537 -15.83 -22.96 -0.10
N LYS A 538 -15.43 -22.49 1.08
CA LYS A 538 -16.14 -21.41 1.78
C LYS A 538 -16.06 -20.13 0.97
N THR A 539 -17.17 -19.41 0.92
CA THR A 539 -17.23 -18.07 0.29
C THR A 539 -16.52 -17.04 1.17
N GLY A 540 -16.17 -15.88 0.59
CA GLY A 540 -15.54 -14.77 1.33
C GLY A 540 -16.35 -14.38 2.57
N ARG A 541 -17.64 -14.13 2.37
CA ARG A 541 -18.62 -13.86 3.43
C ARG A 541 -18.68 -14.93 4.53
N GLN A 542 -18.65 -16.22 4.19
CA GLN A 542 -18.65 -17.28 5.20
C GLN A 542 -17.38 -17.26 6.06
N VAL A 543 -16.24 -16.97 5.45
CA VAL A 543 -14.96 -16.79 6.15
C VAL A 543 -15.06 -15.57 7.07
N THR A 544 -15.53 -14.43 6.56
CA THR A 544 -15.74 -13.18 7.31
C THR A 544 -16.56 -13.38 8.58
N ILE A 545 -17.77 -13.94 8.45
CA ILE A 545 -18.68 -14.15 9.60
C ILE A 545 -18.01 -15.04 10.65
N SER A 546 -17.31 -16.09 10.21
CA SER A 546 -16.64 -17.02 11.11
C SER A 546 -15.48 -16.36 11.85
N THR A 547 -14.65 -15.57 11.15
CA THR A 547 -13.51 -14.88 11.76
C THR A 547 -13.93 -13.78 12.71
N ASP A 548 -14.96 -13.01 12.37
CA ASP A 548 -15.42 -11.89 13.20
C ASP A 548 -15.97 -12.40 14.54
N LEU A 549 -16.73 -13.51 14.52
CA LEU A 549 -17.21 -14.15 15.74
C LEU A 549 -16.07 -14.63 16.63
N ILE A 550 -15.06 -15.30 16.06
CA ILE A 550 -13.92 -15.78 16.84
C ILE A 550 -13.10 -14.60 17.37
N TYR A 551 -12.89 -13.57 16.56
CA TYR A 551 -12.22 -12.34 16.99
C TYR A 551 -12.92 -11.72 18.20
N ASP A 552 -14.24 -11.54 18.14
CA ASP A 552 -15.01 -10.93 19.22
C ASP A 552 -14.95 -11.77 20.51
N VAL A 553 -14.95 -13.10 20.40
CA VAL A 553 -14.75 -14.03 21.53
C VAL A 553 -13.34 -13.91 22.11
N LEU A 554 -12.29 -13.97 21.28
CA LEU A 554 -10.91 -13.88 21.74
C LEU A 554 -10.62 -12.52 22.36
N ARG A 555 -11.09 -11.43 21.75
CA ARG A 555 -10.93 -10.09 22.30
C ARG A 555 -11.51 -9.97 23.71
N LYS A 556 -12.66 -10.61 23.97
CA LYS A 556 -13.32 -10.57 25.27
C LYS A 556 -12.72 -11.52 26.30
N HIS A 557 -12.24 -12.69 25.88
CA HIS A 557 -11.90 -13.79 26.80
C HIS A 557 -10.40 -14.15 26.84
N GLN A 558 -9.62 -13.79 25.83
CA GLN A 558 -8.19 -14.05 25.71
C GLN A 558 -7.50 -12.99 24.81
N PRO A 559 -7.41 -11.72 25.24
CA PRO A 559 -6.85 -10.62 24.43
C PRO A 559 -5.35 -10.76 24.14
N ASP A 560 -4.65 -11.62 24.88
CA ASP A 560 -3.25 -12.03 24.75
C ASP A 560 -3.06 -13.24 23.83
N HIS A 561 -4.13 -13.76 23.21
CA HIS A 561 -4.08 -14.90 22.29
C HIS A 561 -3.07 -14.68 21.16
N LEU A 562 -2.35 -15.75 20.75
CA LEU A 562 -1.30 -15.72 19.73
C LEU A 562 -1.70 -14.96 18.46
N LEU A 563 -2.87 -15.28 17.90
CA LEU A 563 -3.38 -14.62 16.69
C LEU A 563 -3.82 -13.17 16.89
N MET A 564 -4.15 -12.75 18.12
CA MET A 564 -4.41 -11.33 18.42
C MET A 564 -3.09 -10.56 18.41
N ARG A 565 -2.03 -11.13 18.97
CA ARG A 565 -0.66 -10.59 18.88
C ARG A 565 -0.19 -10.50 17.43
N ALA A 566 -0.38 -11.57 16.65
CA ALA A 566 -0.06 -11.62 15.22
C ALA A 566 -0.80 -10.52 14.44
N ALA A 567 -2.11 -10.40 14.65
CA ALA A 567 -2.94 -9.40 13.96
C ALA A 567 -2.53 -7.97 14.30
N ARG A 568 -2.15 -7.68 15.55
CA ARG A 568 -1.61 -6.36 15.93
C ARG A 568 -0.29 -6.08 15.22
N GLN A 569 0.62 -7.05 15.20
CA GLN A 569 1.92 -6.90 14.53
C GLN A 569 1.78 -6.65 13.02
N ASP A 570 0.90 -7.40 12.35
CA ASP A 570 0.62 -7.24 10.92
C ASP A 570 -0.13 -5.93 10.62
N ALA A 571 -1.05 -5.49 11.49
CA ALA A 571 -1.77 -4.24 11.31
C ALA A 571 -0.81 -3.04 11.41
N ALA A 572 0.12 -3.08 12.36
CA ALA A 572 1.12 -2.04 12.60
C ALA A 572 2.19 -1.92 11.51
N THR A 573 2.43 -2.99 10.74
CA THR A 573 3.46 -3.02 9.68
C THR A 573 2.89 -2.96 8.26
N GLY A 574 1.67 -3.46 8.04
CA GLY A 574 1.08 -3.58 6.72
C GLY A 574 0.09 -2.48 6.36
N LEU A 575 -0.93 -2.29 7.22
CA LEU A 575 -2.04 -1.36 6.94
C LEU A 575 -1.82 0.04 7.51
N LEU A 576 -1.00 0.10 8.56
CA LEU A 576 -0.46 1.32 9.14
C LEU A 576 1.05 1.28 8.93
N ASP A 577 1.64 2.44 8.68
CA ASP A 577 3.10 2.56 8.70
C ASP A 577 3.53 3.15 10.05
N VAL A 578 3.25 2.40 11.14
CA VAL A 578 3.48 2.85 12.53
C VAL A 578 4.96 3.07 12.76
N ARG A 579 5.81 2.20 12.21
CA ARG A 579 7.26 2.33 12.35
C ARG A 579 7.75 3.60 11.70
N ARG A 580 7.35 3.89 10.45
CA ARG A 580 7.74 5.13 9.79
C ARG A 580 7.17 6.35 10.50
N LEU A 581 5.92 6.28 10.95
CA LEU A 581 5.35 7.34 11.76
C LEU A 581 6.19 7.57 13.03
N GLY A 582 6.64 6.52 13.71
CA GLY A 582 7.55 6.60 14.86
C GLY A 582 8.89 7.26 14.52
N MET A 583 9.54 6.83 13.43
CA MET A 583 10.78 7.45 12.95
C MET A 583 10.57 8.93 12.61
N MET A 584 9.41 9.31 12.07
CA MET A 584 9.07 10.69 11.80
C MET A 584 8.86 11.50 13.09
N LEU A 585 8.08 10.99 14.04
CA LEU A 585 7.83 11.66 15.32
C LEU A 585 9.14 11.88 16.10
N GLU A 586 10.04 10.89 16.09
CA GLU A 586 11.39 11.01 16.65
C GLU A 586 12.22 12.06 15.89
N ARG A 587 12.17 12.06 14.54
CA ARG A 587 12.88 13.04 13.71
C ARG A 587 12.47 14.47 14.03
N ILE A 588 11.18 14.74 14.21
CA ILE A 588 10.65 16.10 14.35
C ILE A 588 10.66 16.61 15.80
N GLN A 589 11.03 15.79 16.78
CA GLN A 589 11.01 16.15 18.19
C GLN A 589 11.83 17.43 18.45
N GLY A 590 11.18 18.49 18.97
CA GLY A 590 11.81 19.79 19.20
C GLY A 590 12.19 20.55 17.92
N ARG A 591 11.67 20.12 16.76
CA ARG A 591 11.93 20.67 15.42
C ARG A 591 10.63 20.99 14.67
N ILE A 592 9.56 21.31 15.40
CA ILE A 592 8.29 21.71 14.80
C ILE A 592 8.28 23.22 14.61
N THR A 593 8.11 23.65 13.37
CA THR A 593 8.00 25.07 13.01
C THR A 593 6.55 25.40 12.68
N HIS A 594 5.96 26.34 13.42
CA HIS A 594 4.60 26.81 13.18
C HIS A 594 4.58 28.13 12.41
N LYS A 595 3.70 28.23 11.41
CA LYS A 595 3.36 29.49 10.74
C LYS A 595 1.84 29.70 10.72
N ALA A 596 1.37 30.69 11.46
CA ALA A 596 0.02 31.20 11.29
C ALA A 596 -0.07 32.08 10.03
N LEU A 597 -1.05 31.80 9.17
CA LEU A 597 -1.29 32.47 7.90
C LEU A 597 -2.73 33.01 7.87
N ASP A 598 -2.95 34.06 7.08
CA ASP A 598 -4.27 34.64 6.83
C ASP A 598 -5.07 33.85 5.77
N ARG A 599 -4.38 33.04 4.97
CA ARG A 599 -4.93 32.26 3.86
C ARG A 599 -4.09 31.01 3.58
N VAL A 600 -4.54 30.19 2.63
CA VAL A 600 -3.84 28.99 2.18
C VAL A 600 -2.46 29.32 1.61
N SER A 601 -1.44 28.49 1.90
CA SER A 601 -0.10 28.61 1.31
C SER A 601 0.01 27.82 -0.01
N PRO A 602 0.98 28.13 -0.89
CA PRO A 602 1.26 27.31 -2.05
C PRO A 602 1.38 25.82 -1.72
N LEU A 603 2.21 25.42 -0.75
CA LEU A 603 2.44 24.01 -0.39
C LEU A 603 1.17 23.32 0.12
N SER A 604 0.32 24.06 0.85
CA SER A 604 -0.98 23.60 1.35
C SER A 604 -1.96 23.24 0.23
N VAL A 605 -1.87 23.85 -0.96
CA VAL A 605 -2.79 23.55 -2.08
C VAL A 605 -2.83 22.05 -2.40
N SER A 606 -1.67 21.39 -2.41
CA SER A 606 -1.56 19.97 -2.77
C SER A 606 -2.40 19.03 -1.92
N VAL A 607 -2.48 19.31 -0.61
CA VAL A 607 -3.25 18.48 0.35
C VAL A 607 -4.68 18.99 0.49
N MET A 608 -4.91 20.29 0.29
CA MET A 608 -6.25 20.87 0.28
C MET A 608 -7.09 20.33 -0.88
N LEU A 609 -6.48 20.03 -2.03
CA LEU A 609 -7.15 19.38 -3.17
C LEU A 609 -7.62 17.95 -2.90
N GLU A 610 -7.12 17.30 -1.85
CA GLU A 610 -7.63 15.98 -1.41
C GLU A 610 -8.95 16.10 -0.62
N ILE A 611 -9.28 17.30 -0.10
CA ILE A 611 -10.48 17.52 0.69
C ILE A 611 -11.70 17.50 -0.23
N GLY A 612 -12.62 16.56 -0.01
CA GLY A 612 -13.83 16.40 -0.83
C GLY A 612 -13.62 15.54 -2.09
N ARG A 613 -12.41 14.98 -2.28
CA ARG A 613 -12.05 14.11 -3.42
C ARG A 613 -12.73 12.74 -3.42
N GLU A 614 -13.56 12.43 -2.41
CA GLU A 614 -14.37 11.21 -2.37
C GLU A 614 -15.58 11.23 -3.33
N ARG A 615 -15.73 12.25 -4.20
CA ARG A 615 -16.95 12.43 -5.03
C ARG A 615 -16.76 13.06 -6.43
N VAL A 616 -15.55 13.07 -7.02
CA VAL A 616 -15.38 13.56 -8.41
C VAL A 616 -14.29 12.79 -9.20
N TYR A 617 -14.65 11.79 -10.01
CA TYR A 617 -13.87 11.26 -11.14
C TYR A 617 -14.71 10.86 -12.38
N GLY A 618 -14.68 11.70 -13.44
CA GLY A 618 -15.10 11.39 -14.82
C GLY A 618 -14.09 11.88 -15.87
N GLU A 619 -14.44 11.87 -17.17
CA GLU A 619 -13.55 12.33 -18.26
C GLU A 619 -13.05 13.79 -18.11
N GLY A 620 -13.71 14.62 -17.31
CA GLY A 620 -13.30 15.97 -16.94
C GLY A 620 -12.72 16.12 -15.52
N ALA A 621 -12.36 15.03 -14.83
CA ALA A 621 -11.92 15.09 -13.43
C ALA A 621 -10.62 15.89 -13.25
N ASP A 622 -9.64 15.65 -14.13
CA ASP A 622 -8.38 16.38 -14.09
C ASP A 622 -8.56 17.84 -14.54
N GLU A 623 -9.57 18.15 -15.37
CA GLU A 623 -9.95 19.53 -15.72
C GLU A 623 -10.59 20.27 -14.53
N ILE A 624 -11.55 19.65 -13.84
CA ILE A 624 -12.16 20.19 -12.61
C ILE A 624 -11.10 20.36 -11.51
N LEU A 625 -10.17 19.41 -11.40
CA LEU A 625 -9.05 19.50 -10.46
C LEU A 625 -8.13 20.67 -10.80
N ALA A 626 -7.83 20.88 -12.08
CA ALA A 626 -7.06 22.02 -12.55
C ALA A 626 -7.78 23.36 -12.29
N GLU A 627 -9.11 23.42 -12.42
CA GLU A 627 -9.91 24.61 -12.06
C GLU A 627 -9.88 24.88 -10.55
N ALA A 628 -10.09 23.85 -9.73
CA ALA A 628 -10.01 23.96 -8.27
C ALA A 628 -8.59 24.34 -7.80
N GLU A 629 -7.57 23.79 -8.45
CA GLU A 629 -6.17 24.14 -8.25
C GLU A 629 -5.91 25.61 -8.59
N ALA A 630 -6.37 26.08 -9.75
CA ALA A 630 -6.21 27.47 -10.16
C ALA A 630 -6.85 28.43 -9.16
N GLN A 631 -8.06 28.12 -8.68
CA GLN A 631 -8.76 28.93 -7.67
C GLN A 631 -8.00 28.96 -6.33
N LEU A 632 -7.50 27.82 -5.86
CA LEU A 632 -6.71 27.75 -4.61
C LEU A 632 -5.35 28.43 -4.75
N LEU A 633 -4.72 28.35 -5.92
CA LEU A 633 -3.49 29.07 -6.21
C LEU A 633 -3.71 30.58 -6.26
N GLU A 634 -4.77 31.05 -6.90
CA GLU A 634 -5.14 32.47 -6.89
C GLU A 634 -5.36 32.96 -5.46
N GLU A 635 -6.11 32.20 -4.65
CA GLU A 635 -6.29 32.48 -3.22
C GLU A 635 -4.95 32.55 -2.47
N ALA A 636 -4.03 31.60 -2.72
CA ALA A 636 -2.70 31.57 -2.10
C ALA A 636 -1.82 32.75 -2.52
N LEU A 637 -1.94 33.18 -3.78
CA LEU A 637 -1.13 34.24 -4.40
C LEU A 637 -1.70 35.65 -4.18
N GLY A 638 -2.94 35.78 -3.73
CA GLY A 638 -3.52 37.05 -3.27
C GLY A 638 -3.98 37.94 -4.40
#